data_AF-A0A0E3LC69-F1
#
_entry.id   AF-A0A0E3LC69-F1
#
_cell.length_a   1.000
_cell.length_b   1.000
_cell.length_c   1.000
_cell.angle_alpha   90.00
_cell.angle_beta   90.00
_cell.angle_gamma   90.00
#
_symmetry.space_group_name_H-M   'P 1'
#
loop_
_entity.id
_entity.type
_entity.pdbx_description
1 polymer ?
#
loop_
_entity_poly.entity_id
_entity_poly.type
_entity_poly.pdbx_seq_one_letter_code
_entity_poly.pdbx_strand_id
1 'polypeptide(L)'
;MVSERENADPFRALKWSDLDKWAGSRTTSRGKDYQQTGRVEEIRRTPEGKLLAMVRGRKEYFTEVTLENGVLNSICTCPVAHDCKHGVAVVLEYLELLKQGKEVPILSEGDPFLLRVRRMQEGTETFESLKPEKSSRKPMREWLEGLNKVELVDILIEFSEKSPVLGNYLRDMQDLAMENIGGILGSIYSELEVLWEEAQEYDPWGYEGTRPDFSHVQARMEILLDAEHYDELISIGKEIMDRYEYIVGYDSEGEIGMEISDCMSIVFEALSASSRPAHERMLEALELELKDEYDIIGEHEFWGEEFPPEEWKSFAEILKNRLHEIEEGYLPDYSKSDSDHVVDRLVQALQNAGLFEEAIHLCEREAEEKGSYVRLVGMLLESEQKEKAKEWIYRGIRETRKEKPRITTQLRQTLLEIKEKEGDLFFVAALKTENFFRDPELSSYLDMWIAAEKAGIWQEVREKAHRYLENGEIPLIRLKNRAEISIIPGTLPATGLLDPDDFREIKPPVLDLLIKIAIEEKAPDEVVSWYRELKMGGETAKRYAYHTDENKIANAVHEKYPDIATEIWKKLAEELISKTNVNAYGEAAVHLRKIKETMESGGQKREWEIYLRGIREENKRKRRLIEILDTLGKDRIMEG
;
A
#
# COMPACT_ATOMS: atom_id res chain seq x y z
N MET A 1 7.72 -9.52 -61.10
CA MET A 1 8.26 -10.09 -59.84
C MET A 1 8.74 -8.93 -58.98
N VAL A 2 7.82 -8.38 -58.18
CA VAL A 2 8.10 -7.56 -57.00
C VAL A 2 7.51 -8.37 -55.85
N SER A 3 8.32 -8.62 -54.84
CA SER A 3 8.20 -9.73 -53.89
C SER A 3 6.94 -9.69 -53.02
N GLU A 4 6.20 -10.80 -52.99
CA GLU A 4 5.10 -11.12 -52.07
C GLU A 4 5.52 -11.24 -50.58
N ARG A 5 6.55 -10.51 -50.14
CA ARG A 5 7.12 -10.61 -48.77
C ARG A 5 6.99 -9.36 -47.90
N GLU A 6 6.33 -8.30 -48.36
CA GLU A 6 6.09 -7.08 -47.55
C GLU A 6 4.66 -6.94 -47.01
N ASN A 7 3.80 -7.97 -47.17
CA ASN A 7 2.37 -7.89 -46.80
C ASN A 7 1.92 -9.04 -45.85
N ALA A 8 2.78 -9.44 -44.91
CA ALA A 8 2.39 -10.40 -43.88
C ALA A 8 1.77 -9.65 -42.70
N ASP A 9 0.49 -9.92 -42.41
CA ASP A 9 -0.19 -9.37 -41.24
C ASP A 9 0.61 -9.67 -39.95
N PRO A 10 1.00 -8.64 -39.16
CA PRO A 10 1.92 -8.79 -38.03
C PRO A 10 1.38 -9.71 -36.94
N PHE A 11 0.05 -9.85 -36.83
CA PHE A 11 -0.57 -10.76 -35.85
C PHE A 11 -0.22 -12.23 -36.15
N ARG A 12 0.07 -12.60 -37.41
CA ARG A 12 0.42 -13.99 -37.78
C ARG A 12 1.70 -14.51 -37.13
N ALA A 13 2.59 -13.62 -36.69
CA ALA A 13 3.86 -13.98 -36.06
C ALA A 13 3.73 -14.31 -34.56
N LEU A 14 2.55 -14.08 -33.95
CA LEU A 14 2.34 -14.22 -32.51
C LEU A 14 2.44 -15.68 -32.02
N LYS A 15 3.10 -15.84 -30.87
CA LYS A 15 3.25 -17.09 -30.12
C LYS A 15 2.34 -17.11 -28.90
N TRP A 16 2.05 -18.31 -28.38
CA TRP A 16 1.31 -18.46 -27.13
C TRP A 16 2.04 -17.79 -25.95
N SER A 17 3.37 -17.79 -25.97
CA SER A 17 4.20 -17.05 -25.00
C SER A 17 3.95 -15.55 -25.03
N ASP A 18 3.60 -14.98 -26.19
CA ASP A 18 3.45 -13.54 -26.35
C ASP A 18 2.13 -13.08 -25.73
N LEU A 19 1.05 -13.88 -25.88
CA LEU A 19 -0.20 -13.64 -25.17
C LEU A 19 -0.06 -13.84 -23.65
N ASP A 20 0.68 -14.86 -23.22
CA ASP A 20 0.93 -15.12 -21.79
C ASP A 20 1.79 -14.03 -21.14
N LYS A 21 2.80 -13.51 -21.84
CA LYS A 21 3.60 -12.38 -21.36
C LYS A 21 2.79 -11.08 -21.33
N TRP A 22 1.87 -10.92 -22.28
CA TRP A 22 1.04 -9.74 -22.40
C TRP A 22 -0.07 -9.67 -21.34
N ALA A 23 -0.94 -10.68 -21.27
CA ALA A 23 -2.15 -10.64 -20.43
C ALA A 23 -2.05 -11.49 -19.15
N GLY A 24 -1.03 -12.33 -19.04
CA GLY A 24 -0.89 -13.34 -17.99
C GLY A 24 -1.65 -14.64 -18.32
N SER A 25 -1.08 -15.78 -17.94
CA SER A 25 -1.57 -17.13 -18.31
C SER A 25 -3.05 -17.40 -17.95
N ARG A 26 -3.50 -16.91 -16.80
CA ARG A 26 -4.90 -17.04 -16.35
C ARG A 26 -5.86 -16.23 -17.23
N THR A 27 -5.46 -15.03 -17.63
CA THR A 27 -6.24 -14.16 -18.50
C THR A 27 -6.28 -14.71 -19.92
N THR A 28 -5.14 -15.20 -20.42
CA THR A 28 -5.03 -15.85 -21.73
C THR A 28 -5.97 -17.03 -21.85
N SER A 29 -5.98 -17.92 -20.85
CA SER A 29 -6.88 -19.08 -20.80
C SER A 29 -8.36 -18.67 -20.85
N ARG A 30 -8.74 -17.65 -20.08
CA ARG A 30 -10.12 -17.12 -20.10
C ARG A 30 -10.47 -16.46 -21.43
N GLY A 31 -9.53 -15.79 -22.09
CA GLY A 31 -9.75 -15.19 -23.40
C GLY A 31 -9.99 -16.24 -24.48
N LYS A 32 -9.25 -17.36 -24.43
CA LYS A 32 -9.47 -18.52 -25.29
C LYS A 32 -10.88 -19.11 -25.12
N ASP A 33 -11.35 -19.28 -23.89
CA ASP A 33 -12.73 -19.73 -23.63
C ASP A 33 -13.77 -18.77 -24.25
N TYR A 34 -13.55 -17.45 -24.21
CA TYR A 34 -14.47 -16.46 -24.80
C TYR A 34 -14.50 -16.53 -26.32
N GLN A 35 -13.34 -16.70 -26.95
CA GLN A 35 -13.24 -16.90 -28.40
C GLN A 35 -13.94 -18.21 -28.83
N GLN A 36 -13.63 -19.32 -28.16
CA GLN A 36 -14.19 -20.65 -28.50
C GLN A 36 -15.70 -20.75 -28.28
N THR A 37 -16.25 -19.95 -27.38
CA THR A 37 -17.70 -19.88 -27.13
C THR A 37 -18.41 -18.87 -28.04
N GLY A 38 -17.72 -18.29 -29.04
CA GLY A 38 -18.30 -17.40 -30.04
C GLY A 38 -18.77 -16.06 -29.48
N ARG A 39 -18.09 -15.53 -28.46
CA ARG A 39 -18.49 -14.28 -27.78
C ARG A 39 -17.91 -13.02 -28.40
N VAL A 40 -17.02 -13.14 -29.38
CA VAL A 40 -16.45 -12.02 -30.12
C VAL A 40 -17.35 -11.74 -31.31
N GLU A 41 -17.97 -10.57 -31.29
CA GLU A 41 -18.95 -10.09 -32.27
C GLU A 41 -18.40 -8.81 -32.94
N GLU A 42 -18.82 -8.55 -34.18
CA GLU A 42 -18.51 -7.31 -34.91
C GLU A 42 -17.02 -6.93 -34.95
N ILE A 43 -16.13 -7.89 -35.20
CA ILE A 43 -14.70 -7.59 -35.36
C ILE A 43 -14.44 -6.75 -36.62
N ARG A 44 -13.63 -5.70 -36.47
CA ARG A 44 -13.29 -4.69 -37.47
C ARG A 44 -11.82 -4.28 -37.34
N ARG A 45 -11.29 -3.63 -38.37
CA ARG A 45 -9.92 -3.12 -38.38
C ARG A 45 -9.90 -1.61 -38.64
N THR A 46 -8.99 -0.86 -38.01
CA THR A 46 -8.77 0.55 -38.35
C THR A 46 -7.79 0.69 -39.53
N PRO A 47 -7.73 1.84 -40.23
CA PRO A 47 -6.73 2.09 -41.28
C PRO A 47 -5.28 1.93 -40.79
N GLU A 48 -5.01 2.21 -39.51
CA GLU A 48 -3.71 2.07 -38.85
C GLU A 48 -3.40 0.62 -38.45
N GLY A 49 -4.34 -0.30 -38.69
CA GLY A 49 -4.15 -1.73 -38.48
C GLY A 49 -4.55 -2.25 -37.11
N LYS A 50 -5.19 -1.45 -36.26
CA LYS A 50 -5.72 -1.85 -34.95
C LYS A 50 -6.96 -2.75 -35.10
N LEU A 51 -7.22 -3.60 -34.10
CA LEU A 51 -8.41 -4.45 -34.06
C LEU A 51 -9.44 -3.86 -33.11
N LEU A 52 -10.71 -3.84 -33.54
CA LEU A 52 -11.84 -3.40 -32.74
C LEU A 52 -12.90 -4.48 -32.76
N ALA A 53 -13.45 -4.84 -31.61
CA ALA A 53 -14.57 -5.78 -31.54
C ALA A 53 -15.48 -5.51 -30.36
N MET A 54 -16.71 -6.01 -30.48
CA MET A 54 -17.63 -6.13 -29.36
C MET A 54 -17.50 -7.53 -28.77
N VAL A 55 -17.29 -7.63 -27.46
CA VAL A 55 -17.14 -8.92 -26.77
C VAL A 55 -18.23 -9.07 -25.72
N ARG A 56 -19.04 -10.13 -25.87
CA ARG A 56 -20.18 -10.40 -24.99
C ARG A 56 -19.72 -11.08 -23.69
N GLY A 57 -19.90 -10.38 -22.56
CA GLY A 57 -19.63 -10.90 -21.22
C GLY A 57 -20.89 -10.90 -20.34
N ARG A 58 -20.80 -10.35 -19.12
CA ARG A 58 -21.99 -10.02 -18.30
C ARG A 58 -22.85 -8.92 -18.95
N LYS A 59 -22.20 -8.05 -19.70
CA LYS A 59 -22.75 -7.04 -20.62
C LYS A 59 -21.87 -7.00 -21.87
N GLU A 60 -22.24 -6.17 -22.85
CA GLU A 60 -21.41 -5.91 -24.02
C GLU A 60 -20.19 -5.06 -23.63
N TYR A 61 -19.01 -5.49 -24.04
CA TYR A 61 -17.77 -4.76 -23.84
C TYR A 61 -17.13 -4.42 -25.18
N PHE A 62 -16.61 -3.22 -25.32
CA PHE A 62 -15.87 -2.81 -26.52
C PHE A 62 -14.39 -2.94 -26.26
N THR A 63 -13.66 -3.56 -27.19
CA THR A 63 -12.26 -3.90 -27.04
C THR A 63 -11.48 -3.43 -28.26
N GLU A 64 -10.47 -2.57 -28.01
CA GLU A 64 -9.45 -2.20 -28.99
C GLU A 64 -8.17 -2.97 -28.67
N VAL A 65 -7.51 -3.51 -29.70
CA VAL A 65 -6.19 -4.15 -29.58
C VAL A 65 -5.23 -3.53 -30.59
N THR A 66 -4.04 -3.20 -30.11
CA THR A 66 -2.93 -2.64 -30.87
C THR A 66 -1.74 -3.60 -30.84
N LEU A 67 -0.99 -3.65 -31.95
CA LEU A 67 0.24 -4.41 -32.07
C LEU A 67 1.31 -3.51 -32.69
N GLU A 68 2.13 -2.89 -31.84
CA GLU A 68 3.17 -1.95 -32.25
C GLU A 68 4.54 -2.50 -31.84
N ASN A 69 5.48 -2.57 -32.80
CA ASN A 69 6.84 -3.10 -32.57
C ASN A 69 6.89 -4.49 -31.90
N GLY A 70 5.86 -5.32 -32.13
CA GLY A 70 5.74 -6.65 -31.51
C GLY A 70 5.18 -6.68 -30.09
N VAL A 71 4.76 -5.52 -29.56
CA VAL A 71 4.12 -5.39 -28.24
C VAL A 71 2.61 -5.29 -28.43
N LEU A 72 1.87 -6.15 -27.72
CA LEU A 72 0.41 -6.10 -27.67
C LEU A 72 -0.04 -5.16 -26.55
N ASN A 73 -1.09 -4.41 -26.80
CA ASN A 73 -1.82 -3.63 -25.80
C ASN A 73 -3.31 -3.64 -26.15
N SER A 74 -4.18 -3.72 -25.14
CA SER A 74 -5.62 -3.59 -25.33
C SER A 74 -6.26 -2.64 -24.35
N ILE A 75 -7.28 -1.95 -24.84
CA ILE A 75 -8.18 -1.11 -24.04
C ILE A 75 -9.58 -1.67 -24.18
N CYS A 76 -10.23 -1.93 -23.06
CA CYS A 76 -11.53 -2.58 -23.00
C CYS A 76 -12.44 -1.89 -21.97
N THR A 77 -13.71 -1.71 -22.31
CA THR A 77 -14.72 -1.09 -21.42
C THR A 77 -15.16 -1.97 -20.25
N CYS A 78 -14.39 -3.02 -19.93
CA CYS A 78 -14.66 -3.92 -18.82
C CYS A 78 -14.00 -3.41 -17.54
N PRO A 79 -14.40 -3.91 -16.34
CA PRO A 79 -13.82 -3.46 -15.08
C PRO A 79 -12.30 -3.66 -14.94
N VAL A 80 -11.69 -4.48 -15.81
CA VAL A 80 -10.23 -4.69 -15.84
C VAL A 80 -9.50 -3.61 -16.66
N ALA A 81 -10.22 -2.89 -17.51
CA ALA A 81 -9.75 -1.84 -18.42
C ALA A 81 -8.72 -2.29 -19.46
N HIS A 82 -7.54 -2.76 -19.07
CA HIS A 82 -6.42 -3.05 -19.96
C HIS A 82 -6.06 -4.53 -19.99
N ASP A 83 -5.48 -4.99 -21.10
CA ASP A 83 -4.85 -6.32 -21.26
C ASP A 83 -5.68 -7.48 -20.72
N CYS A 84 -6.99 -7.35 -20.90
CA CYS A 84 -7.97 -8.22 -20.30
C CYS A 84 -8.24 -9.45 -21.18
N LYS A 85 -8.99 -10.41 -20.64
CA LYS A 85 -9.42 -11.60 -21.38
C LYS A 85 -10.18 -11.29 -22.68
N HIS A 86 -10.86 -10.14 -22.78
CA HIS A 86 -11.54 -9.74 -24.01
C HIS A 86 -10.53 -9.34 -25.08
N GLY A 87 -9.46 -8.61 -24.74
CA GLY A 87 -8.34 -8.32 -25.66
C GLY A 87 -7.73 -9.58 -26.25
N VAL A 88 -7.45 -10.57 -25.39
CA VAL A 88 -6.98 -11.89 -25.84
C VAL A 88 -7.99 -12.56 -26.78
N ALA A 89 -9.28 -12.54 -26.45
CA ALA A 89 -10.32 -13.16 -27.28
C ALA A 89 -10.38 -12.53 -28.68
N VAL A 90 -10.26 -11.21 -28.79
CA VAL A 90 -10.24 -10.47 -30.07
C VAL A 90 -9.06 -10.88 -30.95
N VAL A 91 -7.85 -10.95 -30.37
CA VAL A 91 -6.66 -11.40 -31.10
C VAL A 91 -6.83 -12.82 -31.63
N LEU A 92 -7.33 -13.74 -30.79
CA LEU A 92 -7.52 -15.14 -31.18
C LEU A 92 -8.61 -15.29 -32.27
N GLU A 93 -9.70 -14.54 -32.18
CA GLU A 93 -10.76 -14.56 -33.19
C GLU A 93 -10.25 -14.00 -34.53
N TYR A 94 -9.47 -12.92 -34.48
CA TYR A 94 -8.84 -12.37 -35.68
C TYR A 94 -7.94 -13.38 -36.38
N LEU A 95 -7.09 -14.08 -35.64
CA LEU A 95 -6.21 -15.11 -36.18
C LEU A 95 -6.98 -16.28 -36.80
N GLU A 96 -8.09 -16.69 -36.19
CA GLU A 96 -8.95 -17.74 -36.74
C GLU A 96 -9.64 -17.28 -38.04
N LEU A 97 -10.09 -16.03 -38.13
CA LEU A 97 -10.64 -15.46 -39.37
C LEU A 97 -9.59 -15.41 -40.48
N LEU A 98 -8.35 -15.01 -40.16
CA LEU A 98 -7.23 -15.04 -41.10
C LEU A 98 -6.91 -16.46 -41.58
N LYS A 99 -6.99 -17.46 -40.70
CA LYS A 99 -6.79 -18.88 -41.04
C LYS A 99 -7.88 -19.41 -41.97
N GLN A 100 -9.11 -18.94 -41.80
CA GLN A 100 -10.25 -19.25 -42.65
C GLN A 100 -10.27 -18.46 -43.98
N GLY A 101 -9.30 -17.56 -44.19
CA GLY A 101 -9.23 -16.72 -45.39
C GLY A 101 -10.33 -15.67 -45.49
N LYS A 102 -10.95 -15.28 -44.36
CA LYS A 102 -12.00 -14.25 -44.31
C LYS A 102 -11.37 -12.86 -44.12
N GLU A 103 -11.82 -11.91 -44.92
CA GLU A 103 -11.42 -10.51 -44.76
C GLU A 103 -12.20 -9.83 -43.63
N VAL A 104 -11.49 -9.07 -42.80
CA VAL A 104 -12.09 -8.26 -41.73
C VAL A 104 -12.30 -6.83 -42.24
N PRO A 105 -13.52 -6.26 -42.16
CA PRO A 105 -13.80 -4.94 -42.71
C PRO A 105 -12.97 -3.83 -42.06
N ILE A 106 -12.47 -2.90 -42.88
CA ILE A 106 -11.74 -1.70 -42.44
C ILE A 106 -12.74 -0.56 -42.22
N LEU A 107 -12.69 0.08 -41.05
CA LEU A 107 -13.56 1.20 -40.69
C LEU A 107 -13.08 2.52 -41.32
N SER A 108 -14.03 3.37 -41.67
CA SER A 108 -13.78 4.78 -42.01
C SER A 108 -13.71 5.64 -40.74
N GLU A 109 -12.98 6.76 -40.75
CA GLU A 109 -12.79 7.64 -39.57
C GLU A 109 -14.09 8.17 -38.95
N GLY A 110 -15.21 8.18 -39.69
CA GLY A 110 -16.53 8.60 -39.22
C GLY A 110 -17.50 7.47 -38.88
N ASP A 111 -17.03 6.22 -38.77
CA ASP A 111 -17.91 5.07 -38.53
C ASP A 111 -18.56 5.15 -37.13
N PRO A 112 -19.90 5.02 -37.01
CA PRO A 112 -20.59 5.05 -35.72
C PRO A 112 -20.06 4.04 -34.70
N PHE A 113 -19.53 2.89 -35.15
CA PHE A 113 -18.91 1.89 -34.29
C PHE A 113 -17.61 2.42 -33.68
N LEU A 114 -16.75 3.05 -34.47
CA LEU A 114 -15.49 3.66 -34.02
C LEU A 114 -15.75 4.77 -32.98
N LEU A 115 -16.76 5.62 -33.23
CA LEU A 115 -17.17 6.68 -32.30
C LEU A 115 -17.70 6.13 -30.98
N ARG A 116 -18.46 5.02 -31.03
CA ARG A 116 -19.02 4.36 -29.84
C ARG A 116 -17.93 3.71 -28.98
N VAL A 117 -16.91 3.09 -29.59
CA VAL A 117 -15.78 2.51 -28.86
C VAL A 117 -14.97 3.59 -28.14
N ARG A 118 -14.61 4.68 -28.83
CA ARG A 118 -13.84 5.80 -28.24
C ARG A 118 -14.56 6.41 -27.04
N ARG A 119 -15.84 6.76 -27.20
CA ARG A 119 -16.66 7.37 -26.13
C ARG A 119 -16.83 6.48 -24.89
N MET A 120 -16.78 5.15 -25.05
CA MET A 120 -16.94 4.22 -23.92
C MET A 120 -15.61 3.80 -23.29
N GLN A 121 -14.47 4.02 -23.95
CA GLN A 121 -13.12 3.80 -23.41
C GLN A 121 -12.64 4.98 -22.56
N GLU A 122 -13.18 6.19 -22.75
CA GLU A 122 -12.99 7.39 -21.92
C GLU A 122 -13.73 7.31 -20.56
N GLY A 123 -13.77 6.14 -19.92
CA GLY A 123 -14.51 5.92 -18.68
C GLY A 123 -14.02 6.78 -17.51
N THR A 124 -14.95 7.51 -16.88
CA THR A 124 -14.83 8.21 -15.57
C THR A 124 -13.65 9.17 -15.45
N GLU A 125 -13.55 10.12 -16.37
CA GLU A 125 -13.08 11.46 -16.00
C GLU A 125 -14.29 12.31 -15.63
N THR A 126 -14.13 13.08 -14.55
CA THR A 126 -15.04 14.11 -14.07
C THR A 126 -15.54 14.99 -15.22
N PHE A 127 -16.77 15.46 -15.11
CA PHE A 127 -17.51 16.17 -16.15
C PHE A 127 -16.93 17.56 -16.55
N GLU A 128 -15.66 17.84 -16.25
CA GLU A 128 -15.03 19.17 -16.40
C GLU A 128 -13.97 19.29 -17.51
N SER A 129 -13.66 18.23 -18.25
CA SER A 129 -12.63 18.28 -19.31
C SER A 129 -13.14 17.92 -20.71
N LEU A 130 -14.37 18.31 -21.07
CA LEU A 130 -14.83 18.30 -22.46
C LEU A 130 -14.96 19.72 -23.01
N LYS A 131 -14.00 20.17 -23.83
CA LYS A 131 -14.30 21.19 -24.85
C LYS A 131 -15.27 20.56 -25.86
N PRO A 132 -16.51 21.05 -26.02
CA PRO A 132 -17.44 20.44 -26.95
C PRO A 132 -17.09 20.86 -28.38
N GLU A 133 -16.75 19.90 -29.25
CA GLU A 133 -17.00 20.10 -30.67
C GLU A 133 -18.50 20.00 -30.93
N LYS A 134 -19.12 21.18 -31.01
CA LYS A 134 -20.41 21.51 -31.64
C LYS A 134 -21.58 20.57 -31.32
N SER A 135 -21.98 20.58 -30.04
CA SER A 135 -23.39 20.45 -29.69
C SER A 135 -24.15 21.67 -30.22
N SER A 136 -25.26 21.48 -30.93
CA SER A 136 -26.16 22.55 -31.37
C SER A 136 -27.03 23.11 -30.23
N ARG A 137 -26.73 22.80 -28.97
CA ARG A 137 -27.32 23.44 -27.80
C ARG A 137 -26.39 24.56 -27.35
N LYS A 138 -26.94 25.75 -27.10
CA LYS A 138 -26.20 26.80 -26.40
C LYS A 138 -25.63 26.20 -25.10
N PRO A 139 -24.38 26.52 -24.72
CA PRO A 139 -23.85 26.19 -23.40
C PRO A 139 -24.87 26.51 -22.30
N MET A 140 -24.96 25.68 -21.27
CA MET A 140 -25.98 25.82 -20.21
C MET A 140 -26.03 27.25 -19.64
N ARG A 141 -24.85 27.83 -19.41
CA ARG A 141 -24.67 29.22 -18.99
C ARG A 141 -25.32 30.23 -19.95
N GLU A 142 -25.08 30.13 -21.26
CA GLU A 142 -25.67 31.03 -22.26
C GLU A 142 -27.20 30.87 -22.40
N TRP A 143 -27.73 29.68 -22.09
CA TRP A 143 -29.17 29.46 -22.04
C TRP A 143 -29.79 30.10 -20.80
N LEU A 144 -29.18 29.90 -19.62
CA LEU A 144 -29.59 30.52 -18.36
C LEU A 144 -29.48 32.06 -18.41
N GLU A 145 -28.40 32.59 -18.97
CA GLU A 145 -28.20 34.04 -19.19
C GLU A 145 -29.22 34.65 -20.18
N GLY A 146 -29.79 33.81 -21.06
CA GLY A 146 -30.84 34.21 -21.99
C GLY A 146 -32.25 34.22 -21.39
N LEU A 147 -32.44 33.65 -20.19
CA LEU A 147 -33.70 33.68 -19.46
C LEU A 147 -33.84 35.01 -18.71
N ASN A 148 -35.07 35.49 -18.61
CA ASN A 148 -35.34 36.66 -17.79
C ASN A 148 -35.37 36.28 -16.29
N LYS A 149 -35.25 37.28 -15.41
CA LYS A 149 -35.20 37.06 -13.95
C LYS A 149 -36.40 36.26 -13.43
N VAL A 150 -37.60 36.44 -14.00
CA VAL A 150 -38.81 35.74 -13.56
C VAL A 150 -38.72 34.26 -13.92
N GLU A 151 -38.32 33.95 -15.16
CA GLU A 151 -38.14 32.57 -15.62
C GLU A 151 -37.10 31.80 -14.81
N LEU A 152 -35.99 32.45 -14.44
CA LEU A 152 -34.96 31.85 -13.59
C LEU A 152 -35.47 31.58 -12.17
N VAL A 153 -36.22 32.52 -11.59
CA VAL A 153 -36.82 32.37 -10.26
C VAL A 153 -37.86 31.24 -10.27
N ASP A 154 -38.72 31.16 -11.28
CA ASP A 154 -39.74 30.11 -11.39
C ASP A 154 -39.09 28.72 -11.51
N ILE A 155 -38.02 28.59 -12.30
CA ILE A 155 -37.26 27.32 -12.40
C ILE A 155 -36.65 26.94 -11.06
N LEU A 156 -36.03 27.89 -10.34
CA LEU A 156 -35.43 27.63 -9.04
C LEU A 156 -36.48 27.25 -7.99
N ILE A 157 -37.62 27.92 -7.95
CA ILE A 157 -38.72 27.58 -7.04
C ILE A 157 -39.27 26.19 -7.36
N GLU A 158 -39.60 25.91 -8.62
CA GLU A 158 -40.12 24.60 -9.03
C GLU A 158 -39.13 23.47 -8.73
N PHE A 159 -37.83 23.73 -8.89
CA PHE A 159 -36.80 22.74 -8.61
C PHE A 159 -36.54 22.59 -7.10
N SER A 160 -36.67 23.68 -6.33
CA SER A 160 -36.58 23.67 -4.86
C SER A 160 -37.71 22.87 -4.20
N GLU A 161 -38.90 22.85 -4.80
CA GLU A 161 -40.04 22.04 -4.32
C GLU A 161 -39.87 20.56 -4.65
N LYS A 162 -39.15 20.24 -5.73
CA LYS A 162 -38.92 18.86 -6.20
C LYS A 162 -37.65 18.23 -5.62
N SER A 163 -36.69 19.03 -5.17
CA SER A 163 -35.43 18.59 -4.56
C SER A 163 -35.33 19.19 -3.15
N PRO A 164 -35.54 18.37 -2.10
CA PRO A 164 -35.35 18.82 -0.72
C PRO A 164 -33.95 19.41 -0.47
N VAL A 165 -32.92 18.83 -1.11
CA VAL A 165 -31.53 19.30 -1.07
C VAL A 165 -31.41 20.74 -1.56
N LEU A 166 -31.88 21.03 -2.79
CA LEU A 166 -31.81 22.39 -3.32
C LEU A 166 -32.72 23.35 -2.55
N GLY A 167 -33.90 22.88 -2.11
CA GLY A 167 -34.82 23.70 -1.32
C GLY A 167 -34.24 24.11 0.03
N ASN A 168 -33.52 23.23 0.70
CA ASN A 168 -32.78 23.55 1.91
C ASN A 168 -31.63 24.52 1.61
N TYR A 169 -30.80 24.24 0.60
CA TYR A 169 -29.70 25.13 0.21
C TYR A 169 -30.16 26.56 -0.10
N LEU A 170 -31.26 26.74 -0.83
CA LEU A 170 -31.81 28.06 -1.14
C LEU A 170 -32.39 28.77 0.10
N ARG A 171 -32.93 28.03 1.07
CA ARG A 171 -33.36 28.59 2.37
C ARG A 171 -32.16 29.01 3.21
N ASP A 172 -31.12 28.18 3.26
CA ASP A 172 -29.89 28.51 3.98
C ASP A 172 -29.27 29.79 3.40
N MET A 173 -29.14 29.88 2.06
CA MET A 173 -28.71 31.09 1.35
C MET A 173 -29.60 32.32 1.62
N GLN A 174 -30.92 32.12 1.76
CA GLN A 174 -31.85 33.18 2.16
C GLN A 174 -31.59 33.63 3.61
N ASP A 175 -31.34 32.69 4.52
CA ASP A 175 -31.04 32.98 5.92
C ASP A 175 -29.72 33.76 6.05
N LEU A 176 -28.65 33.43 5.30
CA LEU A 176 -27.44 34.29 5.29
C LEU A 176 -27.73 35.69 4.75
N ALA A 177 -28.46 35.78 3.64
CA ALA A 177 -28.80 37.08 3.05
C ALA A 177 -29.66 37.95 3.99
N MET A 178 -30.32 37.32 4.97
CA MET A 178 -31.09 37.98 6.03
C MET A 178 -30.33 38.10 7.36
N GLU A 179 -29.04 37.74 7.40
CA GLU A 179 -28.18 37.66 8.60
C GLU A 179 -28.79 36.78 9.73
N ASN A 180 -29.62 35.80 9.36
CA ASN A 180 -30.30 34.88 10.27
C ASN A 180 -29.44 33.64 10.56
N ILE A 181 -28.27 33.85 11.16
CA ILE A 181 -27.32 32.77 11.52
C ILE A 181 -27.96 31.72 12.44
N GLY A 182 -28.86 32.14 13.33
CA GLY A 182 -29.61 31.22 14.20
C GLY A 182 -30.48 30.22 13.44
N GLY A 183 -30.97 30.56 12.24
CA GLY A 183 -31.71 29.65 11.37
C GLY A 183 -30.84 28.53 10.79
N ILE A 184 -29.61 28.88 10.40
CA ILE A 184 -28.63 27.92 9.85
C ILE A 184 -28.14 27.00 10.96
N LEU A 185 -27.78 27.54 12.13
CA LEU A 185 -27.40 26.74 13.30
C LEU A 185 -28.52 25.79 13.71
N GLY A 186 -29.75 26.29 13.81
CA GLY A 186 -30.91 25.47 14.14
C GLY A 186 -31.11 24.33 13.13
N SER A 187 -30.86 24.58 11.85
CA SER A 187 -30.96 23.56 10.79
C SER A 187 -29.83 22.53 10.90
N ILE A 188 -28.59 22.94 11.15
CA ILE A 188 -27.45 22.04 11.39
C ILE A 188 -27.73 21.12 12.58
N TYR A 189 -28.06 21.67 13.74
CA TYR A 189 -28.30 20.86 14.94
C TYR A 189 -29.51 19.93 14.79
N SER A 190 -30.55 20.36 14.07
CA SER A 190 -31.72 19.50 13.81
C SER A 190 -31.38 18.34 12.87
N GLU A 191 -30.56 18.57 11.84
CA GLU A 191 -30.11 17.50 10.95
C GLU A 191 -29.14 16.56 11.64
N LEU A 192 -28.20 17.08 12.45
CA LEU A 192 -27.31 16.26 13.27
C LEU A 192 -28.10 15.31 14.17
N GLU A 193 -29.16 15.78 14.84
CA GLU A 193 -29.98 14.91 15.71
C GLU A 193 -30.63 13.75 14.91
N VAL A 194 -31.08 14.00 13.67
CA VAL A 194 -31.61 12.94 12.78
C VAL A 194 -30.50 11.97 12.37
N LEU A 195 -29.33 12.48 11.95
CA LEU A 195 -28.19 11.66 11.55
C LEU A 195 -27.69 10.78 12.71
N TRP A 196 -27.77 11.26 13.95
CA TRP A 196 -27.44 10.48 15.13
C TRP A 196 -28.43 9.35 15.41
N GLU A 197 -29.73 9.57 15.19
CA GLU A 197 -30.72 8.49 15.24
C GLU A 197 -30.46 7.44 14.15
N GLU A 198 -30.19 7.87 12.92
CA GLU A 198 -29.86 6.98 11.80
C GLU A 198 -28.57 6.18 12.06
N ALA A 199 -27.55 6.82 12.63
CA ALA A 199 -26.28 6.19 13.00
C ALA A 199 -26.44 5.04 14.01
N GLN A 200 -27.36 5.18 14.97
CA GLN A 200 -27.64 4.13 15.96
C GLN A 200 -28.41 2.94 15.37
N GLU A 201 -29.13 3.16 14.27
CA GLU A 201 -29.85 2.11 13.54
C GLU A 201 -29.00 1.48 12.42
N TYR A 202 -27.80 2.00 12.18
CA TYR A 202 -26.91 1.54 11.13
C TYR A 202 -26.34 0.14 11.41
N ASP A 203 -26.53 -0.78 10.46
CA ASP A 203 -25.92 -2.10 10.45
C ASP A 203 -25.04 -2.25 9.19
N PRO A 204 -23.70 -2.20 9.32
CA PRO A 204 -22.77 -2.36 8.19
C PRO A 204 -22.92 -3.70 7.45
N TRP A 205 -23.55 -4.69 8.08
CA TRP A 205 -23.76 -6.04 7.52
C TRP A 205 -25.20 -6.26 7.03
N GLY A 206 -26.06 -5.25 7.17
CA GLY A 206 -27.45 -5.25 6.72
C GLY A 206 -27.58 -5.01 5.21
N TYR A 207 -28.48 -5.73 4.55
CA TYR A 207 -28.74 -5.56 3.10
C TYR A 207 -29.54 -4.28 2.77
N GLU A 208 -30.02 -3.55 3.78
CA GLU A 208 -30.95 -2.42 3.64
C GLU A 208 -30.53 -1.14 4.40
N GLY A 209 -29.38 -1.15 5.10
CA GLY A 209 -28.87 0.03 5.81
C GLY A 209 -28.24 1.03 4.84
N THR A 210 -28.67 2.29 4.88
CA THR A 210 -27.98 3.39 4.19
C THR A 210 -27.13 4.11 5.23
N ARG A 211 -25.84 4.31 4.92
CA ARG A 211 -24.91 5.08 5.76
C ARG A 211 -25.47 6.49 5.95
N PRO A 212 -25.44 7.06 7.18
CA PRO A 212 -25.80 8.45 7.41
C PRO A 212 -24.94 9.38 6.55
N ASP A 213 -25.58 10.38 5.93
CA ASP A 213 -24.95 11.29 4.96
C ASP A 213 -24.77 12.68 5.59
N PHE A 214 -23.52 13.08 5.87
CA PHE A 214 -23.21 14.37 6.49
C PHE A 214 -22.96 15.48 5.48
N SER A 215 -23.05 15.21 4.17
CA SER A 215 -22.70 16.19 3.12
C SER A 215 -23.51 17.49 3.19
N HIS A 216 -24.76 17.43 3.67
CA HIS A 216 -25.58 18.63 3.89
C HIS A 216 -25.12 19.46 5.09
N VAL A 217 -24.73 18.80 6.18
CA VAL A 217 -24.17 19.47 7.36
C VAL A 217 -22.86 20.14 6.96
N GLN A 218 -22.00 19.42 6.23
CA GLN A 218 -20.76 19.92 5.67
C GLN A 218 -21.00 21.18 4.82
N ALA A 219 -21.92 21.14 3.86
CA ALA A 219 -22.23 22.29 3.00
C ALA A 219 -22.71 23.52 3.79
N ARG A 220 -23.45 23.33 4.89
CA ARG A 220 -23.85 24.45 5.77
C ARG A 220 -22.69 24.96 6.62
N MET A 221 -21.75 24.10 7.00
CA MET A 221 -20.54 24.51 7.69
C MET A 221 -19.62 25.33 6.77
N GLU A 222 -19.45 24.94 5.50
CA GLU A 222 -18.72 25.73 4.50
C GLU A 222 -19.31 27.13 4.33
N ILE A 223 -20.64 27.21 4.30
CA ILE A 223 -21.37 28.47 4.27
C ILE A 223 -21.06 29.36 5.48
N LEU A 224 -20.99 28.79 6.68
CA LEU A 224 -20.61 29.52 7.90
C LEU A 224 -19.14 29.94 7.87
N LEU A 225 -18.26 29.12 7.27
CA LEU A 225 -16.84 29.40 7.11
C LEU A 225 -16.64 30.61 6.18
N ASP A 226 -17.30 30.61 5.02
CA ASP A 226 -17.30 31.72 4.06
C ASP A 226 -17.84 33.03 4.65
N ALA A 227 -18.75 32.92 5.62
CA ALA A 227 -19.32 34.05 6.35
C ALA A 227 -18.55 34.44 7.63
N GLU A 228 -17.38 33.85 7.86
CA GLU A 228 -16.47 34.14 8.99
C GLU A 228 -17.06 33.82 10.39
N HIS A 229 -18.01 32.88 10.47
CA HIS A 229 -18.64 32.42 11.72
C HIS A 229 -17.85 31.28 12.39
N TYR A 230 -16.59 31.57 12.74
CA TYR A 230 -15.64 30.55 13.20
C TYR A 230 -15.97 29.99 14.59
N ASP A 231 -16.49 30.81 15.50
CA ASP A 231 -16.79 30.39 16.87
C ASP A 231 -17.94 29.37 16.92
N GLU A 232 -18.94 29.58 16.06
CA GLU A 232 -20.03 28.64 15.84
C GLU A 232 -19.54 27.31 15.26
N LEU A 233 -18.63 27.34 14.28
CA LEU A 233 -18.04 26.14 13.69
C LEU A 233 -17.25 25.32 14.69
N ILE A 234 -16.44 25.97 15.53
CA ILE A 234 -15.70 25.29 16.61
C ILE A 234 -16.68 24.63 17.59
N SER A 235 -17.79 25.29 17.90
CA SER A 235 -18.83 24.75 18.79
C SER A 235 -19.56 23.56 18.18
N ILE A 236 -19.82 23.59 16.87
CA ILE A 236 -20.38 22.45 16.12
C ILE A 236 -19.41 21.27 16.15
N GLY A 237 -18.12 21.49 15.87
CA GLY A 237 -17.11 20.43 15.91
C GLY A 237 -17.02 19.73 17.26
N LYS A 238 -17.09 20.49 18.36
CA LYS A 238 -17.13 19.91 19.72
C LYS A 238 -18.35 19.03 19.95
N GLU A 239 -19.55 19.49 19.57
CA GLU A 239 -20.77 18.70 19.70
C GLU A 239 -20.69 17.41 18.86
N ILE A 240 -20.13 17.49 17.64
CA ILE A 240 -19.93 16.32 16.78
C ILE A 240 -19.03 15.29 17.47
N MET A 241 -17.89 15.70 18.02
CA MET A 241 -16.97 14.80 18.74
C MET A 241 -17.63 14.22 20.01
N ASP A 242 -18.34 15.05 20.79
CA ASP A 242 -19.05 14.62 22.00
C ASP A 242 -20.14 13.59 21.70
N ARG A 243 -20.86 13.76 20.57
CA ARG A 243 -21.91 12.82 20.15
C ARG A 243 -21.35 11.54 19.55
N TYR A 244 -20.21 11.63 18.85
CA TYR A 244 -19.57 10.45 18.27
C TYR A 244 -19.22 9.39 19.33
N GLU A 245 -18.77 9.81 20.52
CA GLU A 245 -18.46 8.92 21.65
C GLU A 245 -19.61 7.95 21.97
N TYR A 246 -20.87 8.39 21.82
CA TYR A 246 -22.05 7.58 22.11
C TYR A 246 -22.45 6.62 20.98
N ILE A 247 -21.93 6.83 19.77
CA ILE A 247 -22.28 6.01 18.59
C ILE A 247 -21.13 5.14 18.09
N VAL A 248 -19.91 5.28 18.64
CA VAL A 248 -18.74 4.54 18.17
C VAL A 248 -18.92 3.01 18.19
N GLY A 249 -19.76 2.49 19.11
CA GLY A 249 -20.12 1.08 19.14
C GLY A 249 -20.90 0.57 17.91
N TYR A 250 -21.53 1.47 17.16
CA TYR A 250 -22.26 1.19 15.93
C TYR A 250 -21.39 1.40 14.67
N ASP A 251 -20.33 2.20 14.77
CA ASP A 251 -19.41 2.47 13.66
C ASP A 251 -18.23 1.49 13.58
N SER A 252 -18.55 0.19 13.54
CA SER A 252 -17.52 -0.86 13.62
C SER A 252 -16.52 -0.89 12.47
N GLU A 253 -16.88 -0.33 11.31
CA GLU A 253 -16.02 -0.23 10.12
C GLU A 253 -15.46 1.20 9.91
N GLY A 254 -15.76 2.15 10.81
CA GLY A 254 -15.27 3.53 10.73
C GLY A 254 -15.89 4.37 9.61
N GLU A 255 -17.03 3.95 9.07
CA GLU A 255 -17.70 4.63 7.97
C GLU A 255 -18.34 5.94 8.42
N ILE A 256 -18.94 6.00 9.61
CA ILE A 256 -19.52 7.26 10.10
C ILE A 256 -18.39 8.24 10.45
N GLY A 257 -17.30 7.77 11.06
CA GLY A 257 -16.09 8.55 11.33
C GLY A 257 -15.51 9.19 10.05
N MET A 258 -15.48 8.45 8.94
CA MET A 258 -15.04 9.02 7.65
C MET A 258 -15.92 10.19 7.15
N GLU A 259 -17.25 10.15 7.34
CA GLU A 259 -18.10 11.30 6.96
C GLU A 259 -17.87 12.50 7.89
N ILE A 260 -17.64 12.24 9.18
CA ILE A 260 -17.40 13.27 10.17
C ILE A 260 -16.04 13.95 9.93
N SER A 261 -15.04 13.21 9.45
CA SER A 261 -13.71 13.74 9.13
C SER A 261 -13.76 14.95 8.17
N ASP A 262 -14.65 14.91 7.18
CA ASP A 262 -14.86 16.02 6.24
C ASP A 262 -15.44 17.26 6.96
N CYS A 263 -16.34 17.06 7.93
CA CYS A 263 -16.83 18.15 8.79
C CYS A 263 -15.71 18.71 9.69
N MET A 264 -14.87 17.85 10.25
CA MET A 264 -13.77 18.25 11.13
C MET A 264 -12.69 19.03 10.38
N SER A 265 -12.45 18.72 9.10
CA SER A 265 -11.55 19.52 8.25
C SER A 265 -11.98 20.99 8.21
N ILE A 266 -13.27 21.27 8.06
CA ILE A 266 -13.83 22.64 8.09
C ILE A 266 -13.64 23.29 9.47
N VAL A 267 -13.77 22.52 10.56
CA VAL A 267 -13.54 23.02 11.93
C VAL A 267 -12.09 23.46 12.10
N PHE A 268 -11.12 22.70 11.58
CA PHE A 268 -9.71 23.08 11.64
C PHE A 268 -9.37 24.25 10.72
N GLU A 269 -10.03 24.40 9.57
CA GLU A 269 -9.95 25.62 8.76
C GLU A 269 -10.49 26.84 9.53
N ALA A 270 -11.61 26.69 10.23
CA ALA A 270 -12.18 27.74 11.08
C ALA A 270 -11.27 28.10 12.26
N LEU A 271 -10.65 27.10 12.91
CA LEU A 271 -9.63 27.32 13.95
C LEU A 271 -8.44 28.09 13.39
N SER A 272 -8.02 27.82 12.16
CA SER A 272 -6.90 28.51 11.51
C SER A 272 -7.24 29.97 11.21
N ALA A 273 -8.47 30.23 10.72
CA ALA A 273 -8.94 31.57 10.33
C ALA A 273 -9.46 32.44 11.49
N SER A 274 -9.76 31.85 12.65
CA SER A 274 -10.35 32.55 13.79
C SER A 274 -9.49 33.72 14.30
N SER A 275 -10.16 34.82 14.66
CA SER A 275 -9.52 36.01 15.23
C SER A 275 -9.15 35.88 16.72
N ARG A 276 -9.42 34.74 17.36
CA ARG A 276 -9.05 34.48 18.75
C ARG A 276 -7.52 34.47 18.92
N PRO A 277 -7.01 34.81 20.13
CA PRO A 277 -5.60 34.62 20.45
C PRO A 277 -5.13 33.21 20.07
N ALA A 278 -3.93 33.08 19.51
CA ALA A 278 -3.46 31.80 18.98
C ALA A 278 -3.37 30.73 20.08
N HIS A 279 -2.97 31.08 21.31
CA HIS A 279 -2.95 30.14 22.43
C HIS A 279 -4.34 29.60 22.82
N GLU A 280 -5.41 30.37 22.62
CA GLU A 280 -6.79 29.88 22.81
C GLU A 280 -7.17 28.92 21.68
N ARG A 281 -6.81 29.23 20.44
CA ARG A 281 -7.05 28.35 19.29
C ARG A 281 -6.29 27.02 19.42
N MET A 282 -5.05 27.08 19.89
CA MET A 282 -4.23 25.90 20.22
C MET A 282 -4.86 25.04 21.33
N LEU A 283 -5.44 25.68 22.34
CA LEU A 283 -6.16 24.95 23.38
C LEU A 283 -7.39 24.24 22.81
N GLU A 284 -8.16 24.90 21.95
CA GLU A 284 -9.32 24.27 21.30
C GLU A 284 -8.93 23.10 20.41
N ALA A 285 -7.86 23.24 19.63
CA ALA A 285 -7.30 22.15 18.83
C ALA A 285 -6.89 20.96 19.71
N LEU A 286 -6.19 21.21 20.83
CA LEU A 286 -5.80 20.17 21.77
C LEU A 286 -7.00 19.45 22.39
N GLU A 287 -8.03 20.18 22.81
CA GLU A 287 -9.21 19.58 23.44
C GLU A 287 -10.01 18.71 22.44
N LEU A 288 -9.99 19.05 21.14
CA LEU A 288 -10.55 18.18 20.10
C LEU A 288 -9.69 16.93 19.89
N GLU A 289 -8.36 17.08 19.78
CA GLU A 289 -7.44 15.94 19.62
C GLU A 289 -7.49 14.97 20.80
N LEU A 290 -7.61 15.47 22.04
CA LEU A 290 -7.69 14.63 23.23
C LEU A 290 -8.97 13.78 23.27
N LYS A 291 -10.03 14.22 22.57
CA LYS A 291 -11.27 13.45 22.41
C LYS A 291 -11.23 12.47 21.25
N ASP A 292 -10.24 12.59 20.37
CA ASP A 292 -10.16 11.80 19.15
C ASP A 292 -9.46 10.46 19.39
N GLU A 293 -10.12 9.57 20.12
CA GLU A 293 -9.62 8.21 20.37
C GLU A 293 -9.59 7.33 19.11
N TYR A 294 -10.28 7.75 18.04
CA TYR A 294 -10.56 6.93 16.85
C TYR A 294 -9.98 7.50 15.55
N ASP A 295 -9.15 8.54 15.62
CA ASP A 295 -8.48 9.18 14.46
C ASP A 295 -9.48 9.70 13.41
N ILE A 296 -10.56 10.33 13.89
CA ILE A 296 -11.67 10.88 13.09
C ILE A 296 -11.27 12.21 12.47
N ILE A 297 -10.56 13.06 13.23
CA ILE A 297 -10.17 14.40 12.79
C ILE A 297 -9.28 14.28 11.54
N GLY A 298 -8.47 13.24 11.46
CA GLY A 298 -7.56 13.00 10.36
C GLY A 298 -6.38 13.98 10.33
N GLU A 299 -5.69 14.04 9.20
CA GLU A 299 -4.54 14.94 9.03
C GLU A 299 -5.00 16.40 8.88
N HIS A 300 -4.41 17.30 9.67
CA HIS A 300 -4.66 18.74 9.58
C HIS A 300 -3.37 19.55 9.71
N GLU A 301 -3.35 20.75 9.11
CA GLU A 301 -2.12 21.58 9.02
C GLU A 301 -1.98 22.61 10.16
N PHE A 302 -2.97 22.72 11.05
CA PHE A 302 -3.03 23.76 12.10
C PHE A 302 -1.73 23.92 12.92
N TRP A 303 -1.10 22.81 13.36
CA TRP A 303 0.14 22.90 14.15
C TRP A 303 1.39 23.24 13.32
N GLY A 304 1.29 23.22 11.99
CA GLY A 304 2.33 23.66 11.07
C GLY A 304 2.31 25.16 10.80
N GLU A 305 1.30 25.89 11.29
CA GLU A 305 1.22 27.34 11.15
C GLU A 305 2.30 28.09 11.94
N GLU A 306 2.69 29.26 11.42
CA GLU A 306 3.61 30.16 12.10
C GLU A 306 2.89 31.02 13.14
N PHE A 307 2.87 30.57 14.40
CA PHE A 307 2.38 31.38 15.52
C PHE A 307 3.51 32.14 16.24
N PRO A 308 3.23 33.33 16.83
CA PRO A 308 4.22 34.10 17.58
C PRO A 308 4.76 33.32 18.80
N PRO A 309 6.06 33.42 19.13
CA PRO A 309 6.66 32.75 20.30
C PRO A 309 5.97 33.07 21.65
N GLU A 310 5.42 34.28 21.81
CA GLU A 310 4.69 34.66 23.03
C GLU A 310 3.35 33.92 23.17
N GLU A 311 2.69 33.57 22.06
CA GLU A 311 1.47 32.75 22.07
C GLU A 311 1.81 31.31 22.45
N TRP A 312 2.88 30.75 21.88
CA TRP A 312 3.39 29.44 22.29
C TRP A 312 3.76 29.38 23.76
N LYS A 313 4.34 30.45 24.30
CA LYS A 313 4.64 30.58 25.72
C LYS A 313 3.38 30.62 26.58
N SER A 314 2.37 31.39 26.21
CA SER A 314 1.07 31.41 26.90
C SER A 314 0.43 30.02 26.91
N PHE A 315 0.46 29.32 25.77
CA PHE A 315 -0.04 27.96 25.65
C PHE A 315 0.75 26.98 26.54
N ALA A 316 2.07 27.07 26.56
CA ALA A 316 2.91 26.25 27.42
C ALA A 316 2.59 26.43 28.92
N GLU A 317 2.33 27.65 29.39
CA GLU A 317 1.92 27.88 30.79
C GLU A 317 0.57 27.24 31.13
N ILE A 318 -0.38 27.24 30.20
CA ILE A 318 -1.67 26.53 30.36
C ILE A 318 -1.40 25.02 30.50
N LEU A 319 -0.57 24.45 29.63
CA LEU A 319 -0.27 23.02 29.65
C LEU A 319 0.56 22.60 30.88
N LYS A 320 1.43 23.46 31.41
CA LYS A 320 2.13 23.19 32.69
C LYS A 320 1.14 23.04 33.84
N ASN A 321 0.15 23.94 33.94
CA ASN A 321 -0.90 23.84 34.96
C ASN A 321 -1.75 22.58 34.76
N ARG A 322 -2.13 22.28 33.51
CA ARG A 322 -2.88 21.07 33.17
C ARG A 322 -2.11 19.80 33.57
N LEU A 323 -0.83 19.71 33.22
CA LEU A 323 0.02 18.58 33.57
C LEU A 323 0.13 18.41 35.10
N HIS A 324 0.26 19.51 35.84
CA HIS A 324 0.26 19.48 37.29
C HIS A 324 -1.06 18.96 37.88
N GLU A 325 -2.21 19.36 37.33
CA GLU A 325 -3.52 18.86 37.74
C GLU A 325 -3.69 17.36 37.48
N ILE A 326 -3.15 16.85 36.36
CA ILE A 326 -3.12 15.42 36.04
C ILE A 326 -2.24 14.67 37.06
N GLU A 327 -1.04 15.17 37.35
CA GLU A 327 -0.08 14.56 38.28
C GLU A 327 -0.61 14.50 39.72
N GLU A 328 -1.35 15.52 40.18
CA GLU A 328 -2.02 15.53 41.50
C GLU A 328 -3.32 14.71 41.54
N GLY A 329 -3.77 14.19 40.39
CA GLY A 329 -4.98 13.37 40.28
C GLY A 329 -6.29 14.16 40.36
N TYR A 330 -6.26 15.46 40.04
CA TYR A 330 -7.48 16.29 39.95
C TYR A 330 -8.29 16.02 38.68
N LEU A 331 -7.69 15.39 37.68
CA LEU A 331 -8.32 14.99 36.42
C LEU A 331 -8.31 13.46 36.30
N PRO A 332 -9.22 12.75 36.99
CA PRO A 332 -9.22 11.29 37.05
C PRO A 332 -9.63 10.60 35.75
N ASP A 333 -10.30 11.33 34.85
CA ASP A 333 -10.77 10.81 33.56
C ASP A 333 -9.65 10.79 32.50
N TYR A 334 -8.49 11.43 32.76
CA TYR A 334 -7.37 11.42 31.84
C TYR A 334 -6.69 10.04 31.79
N SER A 335 -6.62 9.50 30.58
CA SER A 335 -5.87 8.30 30.28
C SER A 335 -4.35 8.56 30.37
N LYS A 336 -3.57 7.47 30.41
CA LYS A 336 -2.11 7.58 30.29
C LYS A 336 -1.69 8.15 28.92
N SER A 337 -2.48 7.89 27.87
CA SER A 337 -2.24 8.40 26.53
C SER A 337 -2.42 9.92 26.50
N ASP A 338 -3.48 10.41 27.14
CA ASP A 338 -3.83 11.83 27.19
C ASP A 338 -2.75 12.62 27.91
N SER A 339 -2.25 12.09 29.04
CA SER A 339 -1.11 12.67 29.75
C SER A 339 0.14 12.75 28.86
N ASP A 340 0.40 11.73 28.05
CA ASP A 340 1.56 11.71 27.15
C ASP A 340 1.39 12.72 25.99
N HIS A 341 0.17 12.84 25.44
CA HIS A 341 -0.17 13.83 24.40
C HIS A 341 -0.05 15.27 24.91
N VAL A 342 -0.52 15.55 26.13
CA VAL A 342 -0.31 16.87 26.79
C VAL A 342 1.18 17.18 26.93
N VAL A 343 2.00 16.18 27.28
CA VAL A 343 3.46 16.36 27.37
C VAL A 343 4.07 16.62 26.00
N ASP A 344 3.68 15.88 24.95
CA ASP A 344 4.14 16.11 23.57
C ASP A 344 3.85 17.55 23.13
N ARG A 345 2.62 18.02 23.36
CA ARG A 345 2.20 19.38 23.01
C ARG A 345 2.88 20.45 23.85
N LEU A 346 3.12 20.19 25.14
CA LEU A 346 3.88 21.10 26.01
C LEU A 346 5.33 21.22 25.53
N VAL A 347 5.96 20.11 25.15
CA VAL A 347 7.31 20.11 24.59
C VAL A 347 7.37 20.93 23.30
N GLN A 348 6.44 20.68 22.36
CA GLN A 348 6.33 21.45 21.12
C GLN A 348 6.13 22.96 21.40
N ALA A 349 5.28 23.30 22.36
CA ALA A 349 5.02 24.70 22.74
C ALA A 349 6.28 25.39 23.31
N LEU A 350 7.02 24.71 24.18
CA LEU A 350 8.27 25.24 24.73
C LEU A 350 9.33 25.43 23.64
N GLN A 351 9.41 24.54 22.65
CA GLN A 351 10.33 24.69 21.51
C GLN A 351 10.02 25.93 20.68
N ASN A 352 8.77 26.08 20.27
CA ASN A 352 8.35 27.21 19.44
C ASN A 352 8.37 28.54 20.21
N ALA A 353 8.29 28.50 21.55
CA ALA A 353 8.55 29.65 22.41
C ALA A 353 10.06 29.98 22.59
N GLY A 354 10.97 29.14 22.08
CA GLY A 354 12.43 29.29 22.25
C GLY A 354 12.95 28.90 23.63
N LEU A 355 12.17 28.17 24.43
CA LEU A 355 12.47 27.72 25.79
C LEU A 355 13.04 26.30 25.82
N PHE A 356 14.06 26.04 24.99
CA PHE A 356 14.63 24.70 24.78
C PHE A 356 15.14 24.01 26.04
N GLU A 357 15.80 24.74 26.95
CA GLU A 357 16.32 24.14 28.19
C GLU A 357 15.20 23.67 29.13
N GLU A 358 14.06 24.37 29.14
CA GLU A 358 12.90 23.95 29.93
C GLU A 358 12.26 22.69 29.33
N ALA A 359 12.16 22.63 27.99
CA ALA A 359 11.66 21.46 27.29
C ALA A 359 12.56 20.24 27.52
N ILE A 360 13.89 20.42 27.52
CA ILE A 360 14.85 19.36 27.81
C ILE A 360 14.67 18.86 29.24
N HIS A 361 14.59 19.75 30.24
CA HIS A 361 14.39 19.34 31.63
C HIS A 361 13.09 18.58 31.87
N LEU A 362 12.00 18.99 31.21
CA LEU A 362 10.74 18.24 31.22
C LEU A 362 10.95 16.82 30.65
N CYS A 363 11.61 16.72 29.50
CA CYS A 363 11.88 15.43 28.85
C CYS A 363 12.82 14.54 29.66
N GLU A 364 13.80 15.11 30.37
CA GLU A 364 14.69 14.38 31.29
C GLU A 364 13.90 13.73 32.42
N ARG A 365 13.00 14.49 33.06
CA ARG A 365 12.11 13.97 34.12
C ARG A 365 11.23 12.84 33.60
N GLU A 366 10.57 13.05 32.47
CA GLU A 366 9.67 12.06 31.84
C GLU A 366 10.42 10.79 31.39
N ALA A 367 11.67 10.94 30.93
CA ALA A 367 12.51 9.81 30.58
C ALA A 367 12.86 8.96 31.82
N GLU A 368 13.18 9.58 32.95
CA GLU A 368 13.52 8.88 34.19
C GLU A 368 12.32 8.24 34.88
N GLU A 369 11.19 8.94 34.93
CA GLU A 369 10.00 8.48 35.66
C GLU A 369 9.15 7.50 34.83
N LYS A 370 8.96 7.81 33.55
CA LYS A 370 8.04 7.10 32.67
C LYS A 370 8.75 6.32 31.56
N GLY A 371 10.07 6.46 31.39
CA GLY A 371 10.83 5.76 30.36
C GLY A 371 10.67 6.34 28.96
N SER A 372 10.25 7.60 28.83
CA SER A 372 10.00 8.31 27.56
C SER A 372 11.28 8.86 26.91
N TYR A 373 12.31 8.02 26.77
CA TYR A 373 13.63 8.42 26.24
C TYR A 373 13.63 8.92 24.79
N VAL A 374 12.71 8.42 23.96
CA VAL A 374 12.68 8.78 22.51
C VAL A 374 12.38 10.26 22.34
N ARG A 375 11.40 10.80 23.10
CA ARG A 375 11.06 12.22 23.13
C ARG A 375 12.27 13.07 23.51
N LEU A 376 12.94 12.73 24.61
CA LEU A 376 14.15 13.43 25.06
C LEU A 376 15.27 13.42 24.01
N VAL A 377 15.51 12.28 23.38
CA VAL A 377 16.56 12.16 22.37
C VAL A 377 16.24 13.01 21.13
N GLY A 378 14.98 13.03 20.68
CA GLY A 378 14.53 13.92 19.60
C GLY A 378 14.80 15.39 19.93
N MET A 379 14.38 15.82 21.13
CA MET A 379 14.61 17.18 21.64
C MET A 379 16.08 17.59 21.67
N LEU A 380 16.96 16.70 22.15
CA LEU A 380 18.40 16.97 22.21
C LEU A 380 19.02 17.05 20.82
N LEU A 381 18.55 16.27 19.85
CA LEU A 381 19.04 16.31 18.48
C LEU A 381 18.61 17.59 17.75
N GLU A 382 17.36 18.03 17.93
CA GLU A 382 16.85 19.28 17.38
C GLU A 382 17.54 20.50 17.99
N SER A 383 17.93 20.42 19.27
CA SER A 383 18.72 21.45 19.96
C SER A 383 20.24 21.38 19.68
N GLU A 384 20.66 20.59 18.68
CA GLU A 384 22.07 20.33 18.32
C GLU A 384 22.95 19.75 19.45
N GLN A 385 22.37 19.25 20.56
CA GLN A 385 23.06 18.66 21.71
C GLN A 385 23.35 17.16 21.49
N LYS A 386 24.00 16.85 20.36
CA LYS A 386 24.20 15.48 19.88
C LYS A 386 24.90 14.54 20.85
N GLU A 387 25.91 15.02 21.59
CA GLU A 387 26.65 14.17 22.54
C GLU A 387 25.78 13.79 23.75
N LYS A 388 25.00 14.74 24.28
CA LYS A 388 24.00 14.42 25.31
C LYS A 388 22.94 13.45 24.80
N ALA A 389 22.49 13.62 23.55
CA ALA A 389 21.53 12.70 22.93
C ALA A 389 22.07 11.26 22.93
N LYS A 390 23.35 11.07 22.56
CA LYS A 390 24.00 9.75 22.62
C LYS A 390 24.03 9.19 24.05
N GLU A 391 24.42 9.99 25.04
CA GLU A 391 24.45 9.56 26.45
C GLU A 391 23.07 9.05 26.91
N TRP A 392 22.00 9.77 26.56
CA TRP A 392 20.63 9.39 26.87
C TRP A 392 20.13 8.19 26.07
N ILE A 393 20.55 8.00 24.81
CA ILE A 393 20.33 6.76 24.06
C ILE A 393 20.93 5.56 24.81
N TYR A 394 22.20 5.65 25.21
CA TYR A 394 22.88 4.57 25.95
C TYR A 394 22.21 4.27 27.29
N ARG A 395 21.76 5.30 28.00
CA ARG A 395 20.99 5.16 29.24
C ARG A 395 19.64 4.50 28.97
N GLY A 396 18.86 5.03 28.04
CA GLY A 396 17.52 4.55 27.71
C GLY A 396 17.50 3.10 27.23
N ILE A 397 18.48 2.67 26.41
CA ILE A 397 18.58 1.25 26.02
C ILE A 397 18.83 0.39 27.26
N ARG A 398 19.74 0.77 28.17
CA ARG A 398 20.03 -0.03 29.37
C ARG A 398 18.82 -0.15 30.30
N GLU A 399 18.06 0.92 30.48
CA GLU A 399 16.91 0.95 31.39
C GLU A 399 15.66 0.30 30.78
N THR A 400 15.45 0.42 29.46
CA THR A 400 14.22 -0.08 28.79
C THR A 400 14.34 -1.46 28.15
N ARG A 401 15.56 -2.03 28.04
CA ARG A 401 15.85 -3.27 27.30
C ARG A 401 14.89 -4.43 27.56
N LYS A 402 14.47 -4.63 28.82
CA LYS A 402 13.62 -5.75 29.22
C LYS A 402 12.13 -5.42 29.20
N GLU A 403 11.77 -4.21 29.63
CA GLU A 403 10.38 -3.84 29.89
C GLU A 403 9.71 -3.16 28.69
N LYS A 404 10.48 -2.48 27.84
CA LYS A 404 9.96 -1.73 26.68
C LYS A 404 10.81 -1.93 25.41
N PRO A 405 10.78 -3.12 24.79
CA PRO A 405 11.61 -3.46 23.62
C PRO A 405 11.42 -2.52 22.41
N ARG A 406 10.22 -1.94 22.24
CA ARG A 406 9.92 -0.98 21.16
C ARG A 406 10.75 0.30 21.32
N ILE A 407 10.83 0.84 22.54
CA ILE A 407 11.64 2.03 22.85
C ILE A 407 13.12 1.74 22.60
N THR A 408 13.62 0.60 23.07
CA THR A 408 15.00 0.17 22.83
C THR A 408 15.33 0.07 21.34
N THR A 409 14.39 -0.40 20.52
CA THR A 409 14.57 -0.51 19.06
C THR A 409 14.62 0.86 18.39
N GLN A 410 13.73 1.78 18.78
CA GLN A 410 13.75 3.17 18.29
C GLN A 410 15.06 3.88 18.67
N LEU A 411 15.51 3.79 19.93
CA LEU A 411 16.77 4.41 20.36
C LEU A 411 17.99 3.85 19.61
N ARG A 412 18.02 2.54 19.33
CA ARG A 412 19.06 1.92 18.49
C ARG A 412 19.05 2.46 17.07
N GLN A 413 17.85 2.64 16.49
CA GLN A 413 17.69 3.20 15.15
C GLN A 413 18.16 4.66 15.09
N THR A 414 17.82 5.48 16.09
CA THR A 414 18.33 6.86 16.18
C THR A 414 19.86 6.90 16.31
N LEU A 415 20.47 5.99 17.08
CA LEU A 415 21.93 5.90 17.17
C LEU A 415 22.58 5.53 15.83
N LEU A 416 21.96 4.60 15.10
CA LEU A 416 22.40 4.19 13.77
C LEU A 416 22.42 5.41 12.83
N GLU A 417 21.32 6.17 12.76
CA GLU A 417 21.21 7.36 11.91
C GLU A 417 22.23 8.44 12.29
N ILE A 418 22.45 8.66 13.59
CA ILE A 418 23.49 9.54 14.10
C ILE A 418 24.87 9.14 13.55
N LYS A 419 25.17 7.84 13.56
CA LYS A 419 26.48 7.28 13.17
C LYS A 419 26.67 7.24 11.67
N GLU A 420 25.61 6.98 10.92
CA GLU A 420 25.60 7.12 9.46
C GLU A 420 25.89 8.56 9.03
N LYS A 421 25.26 9.55 9.68
CA LYS A 421 25.54 10.98 9.44
C LYS A 421 26.98 11.38 9.81
N GLU A 422 27.61 10.69 10.75
CA GLU A 422 29.04 10.88 11.10
C GLU A 422 29.99 10.22 10.09
N GLY A 423 29.51 9.33 9.23
CA GLY A 423 30.34 8.51 8.36
C GLY A 423 31.09 7.40 9.12
N ASP A 424 30.66 7.03 10.32
CA ASP A 424 31.28 5.97 11.13
C ASP A 424 30.84 4.57 10.65
N LEU A 425 31.33 4.19 9.46
CA LEU A 425 30.94 2.97 8.76
C LEU A 425 31.20 1.70 9.59
N PHE A 426 32.28 1.67 10.35
CA PHE A 426 32.62 0.53 11.21
C PHE A 426 31.64 0.38 12.37
N PHE A 427 31.23 1.48 13.01
CA PHE A 427 30.22 1.43 14.06
C PHE A 427 28.85 1.02 13.52
N VAL A 428 28.46 1.54 12.36
CA VAL A 428 27.22 1.16 11.66
C VAL A 428 27.21 -0.35 11.37
N ALA A 429 28.31 -0.88 10.82
CA ALA A 429 28.46 -2.32 10.60
C ALA A 429 28.39 -3.12 11.92
N ALA A 430 28.98 -2.61 13.00
CA ALA A 430 28.92 -3.26 14.31
C ALA A 430 27.48 -3.36 14.83
N LEU A 431 26.72 -2.26 14.78
CA LEU A 431 25.35 -2.21 15.28
C LEU A 431 24.38 -3.07 14.44
N LYS A 432 24.53 -3.07 13.11
CA LYS A 432 23.75 -3.95 12.23
C LYS A 432 24.10 -5.43 12.43
N THR A 433 25.38 -5.74 12.65
CA THR A 433 25.82 -7.10 13.02
C THR A 433 25.16 -7.52 14.34
N GLU A 434 25.23 -6.71 15.39
CA GLU A 434 24.55 -7.00 16.66
C GLU A 434 23.04 -7.21 16.51
N ASN A 435 22.38 -6.44 15.65
CA ASN A 435 20.96 -6.62 15.36
C ASN A 435 20.67 -7.97 14.70
N PHE A 436 21.51 -8.43 13.77
CA PHE A 436 21.41 -9.75 13.18
C PHE A 436 21.54 -10.87 14.22
N PHE A 437 22.52 -10.79 15.14
CA PHE A 437 22.66 -11.80 16.20
C PHE A 437 21.51 -11.77 17.22
N ARG A 438 20.91 -10.60 17.44
CA ARG A 438 19.71 -10.46 18.29
C ARG A 438 18.48 -11.07 17.64
N ASP A 439 18.28 -10.83 16.35
CA ASP A 439 17.14 -11.37 15.60
C ASP A 439 17.58 -11.86 14.21
N PRO A 440 18.05 -13.13 14.12
CA PRO A 440 18.58 -13.68 12.88
C PRO A 440 17.47 -13.91 11.86
N GLU A 441 17.35 -12.98 10.91
CA GLU A 441 16.39 -13.02 9.82
C GLU A 441 17.08 -12.58 8.52
N LEU A 442 16.41 -12.78 7.37
CA LEU A 442 16.97 -12.38 6.08
C LEU A 442 17.15 -10.85 6.01
N SER A 443 16.17 -10.09 6.50
CA SER A 443 16.22 -8.61 6.54
C SER A 443 17.42 -8.10 7.33
N SER A 444 17.62 -8.61 8.56
CA SER A 444 18.75 -8.22 9.41
C SER A 444 20.10 -8.67 8.84
N TYR A 445 20.14 -9.81 8.11
CA TYR A 445 21.33 -10.23 7.38
C TYR A 445 21.68 -9.29 6.22
N LEU A 446 20.70 -8.89 5.40
CA LEU A 446 20.92 -7.97 4.28
C LEU A 446 21.39 -6.59 4.77
N ASP A 447 20.80 -6.08 5.84
CA ASP A 447 21.24 -4.85 6.50
C ASP A 447 22.71 -4.92 6.97
N MET A 448 23.08 -6.03 7.61
CA MET A 448 24.45 -6.31 8.04
C MET A 448 25.39 -6.42 6.83
N TRP A 449 24.99 -7.12 5.77
CA TRP A 449 25.77 -7.28 4.54
C TRP A 449 26.08 -5.93 3.90
N ILE A 450 25.06 -5.10 3.66
CA ILE A 450 25.22 -3.77 3.05
C ILE A 450 26.16 -2.90 3.89
N ALA A 451 26.01 -2.90 5.21
CA ALA A 451 26.86 -2.13 6.10
C ALA A 451 28.32 -2.62 6.10
N ALA A 452 28.53 -3.94 6.15
CA ALA A 452 29.86 -4.55 6.16
C ALA A 452 30.58 -4.40 4.81
N GLU A 453 29.87 -4.41 3.68
CA GLU A 453 30.43 -4.09 2.37
C GLU A 453 30.88 -2.63 2.28
N LYS A 454 30.06 -1.68 2.74
CA LYS A 454 30.44 -0.27 2.80
C LYS A 454 31.69 -0.05 3.65
N ALA A 455 31.86 -0.81 4.73
CA ALA A 455 33.03 -0.78 5.60
C ALA A 455 34.23 -1.63 5.08
N GLY A 456 34.07 -2.40 4.00
CA GLY A 456 35.15 -3.22 3.41
C GLY A 456 35.54 -4.47 4.21
N ILE A 457 34.69 -4.91 5.16
CA ILE A 457 34.96 -6.02 6.10
C ILE A 457 34.02 -7.22 5.89
N TRP A 458 33.30 -7.26 4.78
CA TRP A 458 32.23 -8.23 4.54
C TRP A 458 32.65 -9.69 4.75
N GLN A 459 33.80 -10.09 4.23
CA GLN A 459 34.25 -11.49 4.30
C GLN A 459 34.40 -11.99 5.74
N GLU A 460 34.96 -11.16 6.63
CA GLU A 460 35.14 -11.51 8.03
C GLU A 460 33.79 -11.58 8.77
N VAL A 461 32.90 -10.62 8.49
CA VAL A 461 31.54 -10.58 9.08
C VAL A 461 30.71 -11.78 8.62
N ARG A 462 30.74 -12.08 7.31
CA ARG A 462 30.05 -13.23 6.71
C ARG A 462 30.49 -14.54 7.33
N GLU A 463 31.80 -14.78 7.47
CA GLU A 463 32.33 -16.01 8.06
C GLU A 463 31.83 -16.22 9.51
N LYS A 464 31.68 -15.14 10.29
CA LYS A 464 31.15 -15.21 11.66
C LYS A 464 29.64 -15.44 11.68
N ALA A 465 28.89 -14.75 10.83
CA ALA A 465 27.46 -14.95 10.70
C ALA A 465 27.12 -16.38 10.28
N HIS A 466 27.83 -16.93 9.30
CA HIS A 466 27.66 -18.32 8.86
C HIS A 466 27.97 -19.31 9.98
N ARG A 467 29.11 -19.19 10.68
CA ARG A 467 29.42 -20.07 11.82
C ARG A 467 28.37 -20.03 12.92
N TYR A 468 27.79 -18.87 13.18
CA TYR A 468 26.69 -18.73 14.12
C TYR A 468 25.46 -19.49 13.65
N LEU A 469 25.03 -19.33 12.39
CA LEU A 469 23.87 -20.05 11.85
C LEU A 469 24.11 -21.56 11.70
N GLU A 470 25.33 -21.98 11.38
CA GLU A 470 25.71 -23.39 11.17
C GLU A 470 25.86 -24.15 12.49
N ASN A 471 26.52 -23.54 13.49
CA ASN A 471 26.98 -24.25 14.70
C ASN A 471 26.50 -23.61 16.01
N GLY A 472 25.86 -22.44 15.96
CA GLY A 472 25.49 -21.67 17.16
C GLY A 472 26.69 -20.96 17.82
N GLU A 473 27.84 -20.88 17.13
CA GLU A 473 29.03 -20.24 17.66
C GLU A 473 28.86 -18.72 17.68
N ILE A 474 28.62 -18.16 18.87
CA ILE A 474 28.64 -16.72 19.04
C ILE A 474 30.11 -16.26 19.16
N PRO A 475 30.58 -15.26 18.40
CA PRO A 475 31.99 -14.83 18.42
C PRO A 475 32.43 -14.06 19.69
N LEU A 476 31.86 -14.36 20.85
CA LEU A 476 32.11 -13.66 22.10
C LEU A 476 33.29 -14.26 22.87
N ILE A 477 34.34 -13.47 23.05
CA ILE A 477 35.35 -13.73 24.07
C ILE A 477 34.73 -13.36 25.42
N ARG A 478 34.68 -14.32 26.37
CA ARG A 478 34.34 -14.06 27.79
C ARG A 478 35.30 -13.01 28.37
N LEU A 479 34.96 -11.73 28.25
CA LEU A 479 35.68 -10.62 28.87
C LEU A 479 34.94 -10.15 30.13
N LYS A 480 35.72 -9.71 31.12
CA LYS A 480 35.24 -9.33 32.46
C LYS A 480 34.48 -8.00 32.48
N ASN A 481 34.49 -7.23 31.38
CA ASN A 481 33.89 -5.89 31.30
C ASN A 481 32.91 -5.79 30.12
N ARG A 482 31.64 -5.47 30.38
CA ARG A 482 30.56 -5.47 29.37
C ARG A 482 30.67 -4.32 28.35
N ALA A 483 31.27 -3.19 28.73
CA ALA A 483 31.36 -1.98 27.89
C ALA A 483 32.38 -2.05 26.75
N GLU A 484 33.32 -2.99 26.80
CA GLU A 484 34.38 -3.17 25.79
C GLU A 484 34.10 -4.38 24.87
N ILE A 485 32.90 -4.96 24.95
CA ILE A 485 32.56 -6.14 24.16
C ILE A 485 32.23 -5.71 22.73
N SER A 486 33.01 -6.24 21.78
CA SER A 486 32.72 -6.21 20.36
C SER A 486 32.18 -7.56 19.91
N ILE A 487 31.22 -7.54 18.99
CA ILE A 487 30.65 -8.75 18.38
C ILE A 487 31.69 -9.53 17.56
N ILE A 488 32.64 -8.84 16.92
CA ILE A 488 33.76 -9.46 16.19
C ILE A 488 35.03 -8.70 16.59
N PRO A 489 35.69 -9.11 17.70
CA PRO A 489 36.87 -8.43 18.22
C PRO A 489 38.00 -8.34 17.18
N GLY A 490 38.57 -7.14 17.02
CA GLY A 490 39.63 -6.86 16.05
C GLY A 490 39.14 -6.35 14.70
N THR A 491 37.89 -6.65 14.33
CA THR A 491 37.27 -6.22 13.06
C THR A 491 36.26 -5.10 13.29
N LEU A 492 35.38 -5.28 14.28
CA LEU A 492 34.30 -4.35 14.60
C LEU A 492 34.57 -3.64 15.93
N PRO A 493 34.24 -2.34 16.06
CA PRO A 493 34.35 -1.63 17.33
C PRO A 493 33.34 -2.15 18.36
N ALA A 494 33.62 -1.92 19.64
CA ALA A 494 32.63 -2.12 20.69
C ALA A 494 31.57 -1.02 20.61
N THR A 495 30.29 -1.40 20.49
CA THR A 495 29.19 -0.43 20.47
C THR A 495 28.81 0.03 21.88
N GLY A 496 29.15 -0.74 22.92
CA GLY A 496 28.69 -0.53 24.29
C GLY A 496 27.22 -0.95 24.53
N LEU A 497 26.54 -1.47 23.50
CA LEU A 497 25.13 -1.88 23.55
C LEU A 497 24.93 -3.40 23.51
N LEU A 498 26.01 -4.16 23.37
CA LEU A 498 25.95 -5.59 23.26
C LEU A 498 25.63 -6.23 24.62
N ASP A 499 24.60 -7.06 24.65
CA ASP A 499 24.31 -7.98 25.76
C ASP A 499 24.11 -9.39 25.21
N PRO A 500 24.96 -10.37 25.60
CA PRO A 500 24.82 -11.73 25.12
C PRO A 500 23.48 -12.37 25.49
N ASP A 501 22.86 -11.90 26.59
CA ASP A 501 21.55 -12.39 27.05
C ASP A 501 20.40 -11.93 26.12
N ASP A 502 20.63 -10.95 25.23
CA ASP A 502 19.65 -10.48 24.25
C ASP A 502 19.62 -11.35 22.98
N PHE A 503 20.58 -12.25 22.78
CA PHE A 503 20.66 -13.03 21.54
C PHE A 503 19.59 -14.11 21.50
N ARG A 504 18.89 -14.18 20.37
CA ARG A 504 17.85 -15.18 20.16
C ARG A 504 18.46 -16.58 20.22
N GLU A 505 17.80 -17.46 20.95
CA GLU A 505 18.16 -18.88 20.95
C GLU A 505 17.83 -19.47 19.57
N ILE A 506 18.87 -19.86 18.83
CA ILE A 506 18.75 -20.53 17.53
C ILE A 506 18.94 -22.03 17.67
N LYS A 507 18.38 -22.79 16.72
CA LYS A 507 18.57 -24.24 16.61
C LYS A 507 19.44 -24.54 15.38
N PRO A 508 20.78 -24.49 15.53
CA PRO A 508 21.70 -24.72 14.43
C PRO A 508 21.67 -26.20 13.96
N PRO A 509 21.91 -26.45 12.65
CA PRO A 509 22.03 -25.47 11.60
C PRO A 509 20.68 -24.83 11.24
N VAL A 510 20.65 -23.50 11.06
CA VAL A 510 19.44 -22.74 10.67
C VAL A 510 19.26 -22.80 9.15
N LEU A 511 18.89 -23.99 8.66
CA LEU A 511 18.93 -24.34 7.24
C LEU A 511 18.04 -23.45 6.36
N ASP A 512 16.87 -23.03 6.83
CA ASP A 512 15.97 -22.19 6.01
C ASP A 512 16.58 -20.80 5.76
N LEU A 513 17.21 -20.21 6.77
CA LEU A 513 17.89 -18.92 6.66
C LEU A 513 19.18 -19.03 5.85
N LEU A 514 19.99 -20.08 6.06
CA LEU A 514 21.20 -20.36 5.28
C LEU A 514 20.89 -20.50 3.78
N ILE A 515 19.80 -21.19 3.43
CA ILE A 515 19.35 -21.29 2.03
C ILE A 515 18.93 -19.94 1.48
N LYS A 516 18.13 -19.16 2.22
CA LYS A 516 17.68 -17.82 1.80
C LYS A 516 18.88 -16.89 1.56
N ILE A 517 19.85 -16.90 2.47
CA ILE A 517 21.11 -16.15 2.34
C ILE A 517 21.85 -16.57 1.08
N ALA A 518 22.08 -17.87 0.87
CA ALA A 518 22.82 -18.35 -0.30
C ALA A 518 22.13 -18.01 -1.63
N ILE A 519 20.79 -17.91 -1.65
CA ILE A 519 20.03 -17.43 -2.82
C ILE A 519 20.31 -15.95 -3.08
N GLU A 520 20.23 -15.09 -2.06
CA GLU A 520 20.48 -13.64 -2.21
C GLU A 520 21.93 -13.34 -2.60
N GLU A 521 22.89 -14.08 -2.05
CA GLU A 521 24.32 -13.98 -2.40
C GLU A 521 24.66 -14.58 -3.76
N LYS A 522 23.68 -15.19 -4.46
CA LYS A 522 23.86 -15.85 -5.75
C LYS A 522 24.94 -16.94 -5.70
N ALA A 523 24.94 -17.73 -4.62
CA ALA A 523 25.87 -18.82 -4.37
C ALA A 523 25.20 -20.20 -4.60
N PRO A 524 25.03 -20.66 -5.87
CA PRO A 524 24.27 -21.87 -6.18
C PRO A 524 24.88 -23.15 -5.58
N ASP A 525 26.19 -23.18 -5.34
CA ASP A 525 26.87 -24.32 -4.71
C ASP A 525 26.45 -24.48 -3.24
N GLU A 526 26.36 -23.37 -2.52
CA GLU A 526 25.92 -23.34 -1.12
C GLU A 526 24.43 -23.67 -1.02
N VAL A 527 23.59 -23.11 -1.90
CA VAL A 527 22.16 -23.45 -1.97
C VAL A 527 21.96 -24.96 -2.11
N VAL A 528 22.71 -25.61 -3.01
CA VAL A 528 22.63 -27.06 -3.20
C VAL A 528 23.13 -27.83 -1.99
N SER A 529 24.21 -27.39 -1.34
CA SER A 529 24.74 -28.02 -0.13
C SER A 529 23.70 -28.04 0.98
N TRP A 530 23.15 -26.87 1.33
CA TRP A 530 22.16 -26.74 2.39
C TRP A 530 20.83 -27.41 2.04
N TYR A 531 20.41 -27.38 0.77
CA TYR A 531 19.21 -28.10 0.33
C TYR A 531 19.35 -29.62 0.47
N ARG A 532 20.52 -30.18 0.17
CA ARG A 532 20.78 -31.62 0.38
C ARG A 532 20.76 -31.98 1.86
N GLU A 533 21.36 -31.14 2.71
CA GLU A 533 21.31 -31.33 4.15
C GLU A 533 19.88 -31.26 4.70
N LEU A 534 19.08 -30.32 4.20
CA LEU A 534 17.65 -30.22 4.52
C LEU A 534 16.88 -31.49 4.12
N LYS A 535 17.16 -32.08 2.95
CA LYS A 535 16.53 -33.35 2.50
C LYS A 535 16.97 -34.56 3.33
N MET A 536 18.26 -34.62 3.70
CA MET A 536 18.85 -35.75 4.43
C MET A 536 18.62 -35.67 5.94
N GLY A 537 18.26 -34.49 6.45
CA GLY A 537 18.08 -34.23 7.87
C GLY A 537 16.88 -34.94 8.49
N GLY A 538 16.96 -35.14 9.82
CA GLY A 538 15.90 -35.75 10.62
C GLY A 538 14.72 -34.82 10.89
N GLU A 539 14.05 -35.02 12.01
CA GLU A 539 12.82 -34.29 12.39
C GLU A 539 13.01 -32.76 12.50
N THR A 540 14.22 -32.30 12.85
CA THR A 540 14.59 -30.87 12.90
C THR A 540 14.58 -30.21 11.52
N ALA A 541 15.10 -30.88 10.49
CA ALA A 541 15.12 -30.38 9.12
C ALA A 541 13.71 -30.32 8.48
N LYS A 542 12.84 -31.26 8.85
CA LYS A 542 11.43 -31.26 8.42
C LYS A 542 10.64 -30.04 8.90
N ARG A 543 11.02 -29.42 10.03
CA ARG A 543 10.38 -28.19 10.50
C ARG A 543 10.71 -26.99 9.59
N TYR A 544 11.95 -26.91 9.13
CA TYR A 544 12.41 -25.86 8.22
C TYR A 544 11.88 -26.02 6.78
N ALA A 545 11.60 -27.26 6.36
CA ALA A 545 11.05 -27.54 5.03
C ALA A 545 9.70 -26.83 4.77
N TYR A 546 8.88 -26.57 5.81
CA TYR A 546 7.62 -25.82 5.66
C TYR A 546 7.81 -24.34 5.36
N HIS A 547 8.95 -23.76 5.75
CA HIS A 547 9.25 -22.32 5.58
C HIS A 547 10.15 -22.05 4.37
N THR A 548 10.49 -23.08 3.61
CA THR A 548 11.42 -22.99 2.49
C THR A 548 10.65 -23.04 1.16
N ASP A 549 10.85 -22.04 0.31
CA ASP A 549 10.26 -21.99 -1.02
C ASP A 549 11.14 -22.79 -2.01
N GLU A 550 10.77 -24.04 -2.27
CA GLU A 550 11.50 -24.91 -3.20
C GLU A 550 11.58 -24.33 -4.62
N ASN A 551 10.59 -23.54 -5.06
CA ASN A 551 10.65 -22.89 -6.38
C ASN A 551 11.70 -21.79 -6.43
N LYS A 552 11.92 -21.03 -5.35
CA LYS A 552 13.05 -20.08 -5.26
C LYS A 552 14.40 -20.79 -5.33
N ILE A 553 14.56 -21.91 -4.63
CA ILE A 553 15.76 -22.75 -4.71
C ILE A 553 16.02 -23.18 -6.17
N ALA A 554 15.02 -23.76 -6.83
CA ALA A 554 15.16 -24.24 -8.19
C ALA A 554 15.55 -23.12 -9.16
N ASN A 555 14.94 -21.94 -9.03
CA ASN A 555 15.32 -20.77 -9.84
C ASN A 555 16.76 -20.32 -9.57
N ALA A 556 17.23 -20.37 -8.32
CA ALA A 556 18.59 -19.95 -7.99
C ALA A 556 19.67 -20.89 -8.55
N VAL A 557 19.36 -22.18 -8.72
CA VAL A 557 20.36 -23.20 -9.10
C VAL A 557 20.27 -23.68 -10.55
N HIS A 558 19.21 -23.34 -11.29
CA HIS A 558 18.93 -23.95 -12.60
C HIS A 558 20.03 -23.82 -13.66
N GLU A 559 20.80 -22.73 -13.67
CA GLU A 559 21.89 -22.54 -14.64
C GLU A 559 23.07 -23.50 -14.39
N LYS A 560 23.43 -23.72 -13.12
CA LYS A 560 24.60 -24.54 -12.73
C LYS A 560 24.25 -25.99 -12.41
N TYR A 561 23.05 -26.22 -11.87
CA TYR A 561 22.53 -27.52 -11.45
C TYR A 561 21.14 -27.78 -12.05
N PRO A 562 21.03 -27.87 -13.39
CA PRO A 562 19.75 -28.02 -14.09
C PRO A 562 18.99 -29.29 -13.68
N ASP A 563 19.69 -30.37 -13.35
CA ASP A 563 19.07 -31.63 -12.91
C ASP A 563 18.31 -31.46 -11.58
N ILE A 564 18.91 -30.74 -10.61
CA ILE A 564 18.30 -30.49 -9.29
C ILE A 564 17.09 -29.56 -9.46
N ALA A 565 17.23 -28.48 -10.22
CA ALA A 565 16.13 -27.56 -10.49
C ALA A 565 14.96 -28.27 -11.18
N THR A 566 15.26 -29.13 -12.16
CA THR A 566 14.28 -29.93 -12.87
C THR A 566 13.57 -30.91 -11.95
N GLU A 567 14.28 -31.62 -11.06
CA GLU A 567 13.68 -32.51 -10.08
C GLU A 567 12.67 -31.77 -9.18
N ILE A 568 13.07 -30.59 -8.67
CA ILE A 568 12.21 -29.77 -7.82
C ILE A 568 10.96 -29.30 -8.58
N TRP A 569 11.12 -28.73 -9.76
CA TRP A 569 9.97 -28.27 -10.55
C TRP A 569 9.04 -29.43 -10.96
N LYS A 570 9.57 -30.63 -11.20
CA LYS A 570 8.75 -31.82 -11.50
C LYS A 570 7.87 -32.17 -10.31
N LYS A 571 8.46 -32.26 -9.12
CA LYS A 571 7.74 -32.49 -7.86
C LYS A 571 6.63 -31.44 -7.67
N LEU A 572 6.95 -30.15 -7.78
CA LEU A 572 5.98 -29.06 -7.61
C LEU A 572 4.84 -29.13 -8.65
N ALA A 573 5.17 -29.39 -9.92
CA ALA A 573 4.18 -29.53 -10.98
C ALA A 573 3.22 -30.68 -10.72
N GLU A 574 3.73 -31.84 -10.31
CA GLU A 574 2.95 -33.05 -10.03
C GLU A 574 2.06 -32.89 -8.79
N GLU A 575 2.57 -32.27 -7.71
CA GLU A 575 1.78 -31.93 -6.53
C GLU A 575 0.63 -30.98 -6.88
N LEU A 576 0.87 -29.95 -7.70
CA LEU A 576 -0.18 -29.03 -8.16
C LEU A 576 -1.20 -29.73 -9.07
N ILE A 577 -0.76 -30.63 -9.95
CA ILE A 577 -1.64 -31.45 -10.79
C ILE A 577 -2.52 -32.38 -9.94
N SER A 578 -2.03 -32.84 -8.78
CA SER A 578 -2.79 -33.70 -7.87
C SER A 578 -3.98 -33.00 -7.20
N LYS A 579 -3.92 -31.67 -7.00
CA LYS A 579 -4.95 -30.88 -6.28
C LYS A 579 -6.27 -30.69 -7.05
N THR A 580 -6.37 -31.20 -8.28
CA THR A 580 -7.59 -31.29 -9.10
C THR A 580 -8.39 -29.98 -9.33
N ASN A 581 -7.78 -28.81 -9.21
CA ASN A 581 -8.43 -27.52 -9.47
C ASN A 581 -7.76 -26.78 -10.65
N VAL A 582 -8.53 -25.93 -11.34
CA VAL A 582 -8.08 -25.29 -12.59
C VAL A 582 -6.93 -24.30 -12.37
N ASN A 583 -6.91 -23.60 -11.23
CA ASN A 583 -5.83 -22.65 -10.92
C ASN A 583 -4.49 -23.39 -10.71
N ALA A 584 -4.50 -24.52 -9.99
CA ALA A 584 -3.33 -25.34 -9.74
C ALA A 584 -2.76 -25.94 -11.04
N TYR A 585 -3.61 -26.27 -12.03
CA TYR A 585 -3.10 -26.65 -13.36
C TYR A 585 -2.37 -25.52 -14.07
N GLY A 586 -2.82 -24.27 -13.89
CA GLY A 586 -2.14 -23.09 -14.40
C GLY A 586 -0.77 -22.89 -13.76
N GLU A 587 -0.67 -23.02 -12.43
CA GLU A 587 0.60 -22.95 -11.71
C GLU A 587 1.54 -24.11 -12.07
N ALA A 588 1.02 -25.33 -12.21
CA ALA A 588 1.79 -26.48 -12.67
C ALA A 588 2.41 -26.23 -14.06
N ALA A 589 1.67 -25.58 -14.97
CA ALA A 589 2.16 -25.26 -16.29
C ALA A 589 3.34 -24.28 -16.29
N VAL A 590 3.42 -23.39 -15.29
CA VAL A 590 4.57 -22.49 -15.11
C VAL A 590 5.83 -23.30 -14.81
N HIS A 591 5.76 -24.26 -13.88
CA HIS A 591 6.89 -25.14 -13.57
C HIS A 591 7.27 -26.02 -14.76
N LEU A 592 6.28 -26.58 -15.48
CA LEU A 592 6.51 -27.38 -16.69
C LEU A 592 7.19 -26.58 -17.81
N ARG A 593 6.92 -25.28 -17.93
CA ARG A 593 7.62 -24.40 -18.88
C ARG A 593 9.08 -24.23 -18.51
N LYS A 594 9.39 -24.00 -17.24
CA LYS A 594 10.78 -23.91 -16.75
C LYS A 594 11.56 -25.21 -16.99
N ILE A 595 10.91 -26.36 -16.79
CA ILE A 595 11.49 -27.67 -17.12
C ILE A 595 11.79 -27.76 -18.62
N LYS A 596 10.82 -27.42 -19.49
CA LYS A 596 11.01 -27.41 -20.95
C LYS A 596 12.22 -26.56 -21.33
N GLU A 597 12.26 -25.32 -20.89
CA GLU A 597 13.32 -24.36 -21.22
C GLU A 597 14.69 -24.86 -20.76
N THR A 598 14.78 -25.40 -19.55
CA THR A 598 16.03 -25.91 -18.98
C THR A 598 16.52 -27.19 -19.69
N MET A 599 15.61 -28.14 -19.93
CA MET A 599 15.94 -29.40 -20.62
C MET A 599 16.26 -29.19 -22.10
N GLU A 600 15.53 -28.30 -22.80
CA GLU A 600 15.83 -27.97 -24.20
C GLU A 600 17.17 -27.25 -24.34
N SER A 601 17.48 -26.32 -23.44
CA SER A 601 18.78 -25.63 -23.40
C SER A 601 19.93 -26.60 -23.10
N GLY A 602 19.68 -27.63 -22.28
CA GLY A 602 20.62 -28.73 -22.01
C GLY A 602 20.69 -29.82 -23.09
N GLY A 603 19.97 -29.69 -24.22
CA GLY A 603 19.95 -30.67 -25.30
C GLY A 603 19.10 -31.92 -25.04
N GLN A 604 18.33 -31.97 -23.95
CA GLN A 604 17.47 -33.08 -23.52
C GLN A 604 16.03 -32.98 -24.05
N LYS A 605 15.84 -32.43 -25.26
CA LYS A 605 14.50 -32.23 -25.86
C LYS A 605 13.67 -33.52 -25.93
N ARG A 606 14.29 -34.66 -26.24
CA ARG A 606 13.60 -35.96 -26.30
C ARG A 606 13.08 -36.42 -24.94
N GLU A 607 13.83 -36.18 -23.87
CA GLU A 607 13.42 -36.56 -22.52
C GLU A 607 12.26 -35.69 -22.03
N TRP A 608 12.28 -34.40 -22.37
CA TRP A 608 11.13 -33.50 -22.15
C TRP A 608 9.86 -34.01 -22.86
N GLU A 609 9.95 -34.38 -24.15
CA GLU A 609 8.80 -34.89 -24.91
C GLU A 609 8.25 -36.20 -24.34
N ILE A 610 9.11 -37.07 -23.79
CA ILE A 610 8.71 -38.30 -23.09
C ILE A 610 8.01 -37.94 -21.78
N TYR A 611 8.59 -37.05 -20.98
CA TYR A 611 8.01 -36.62 -19.69
C TYR A 611 6.63 -35.97 -19.87
N LEU A 612 6.50 -35.02 -20.80
CA LEU A 612 5.23 -34.36 -21.10
C LEU A 612 4.16 -35.35 -21.57
N ARG A 613 4.54 -36.39 -22.34
CA ARG A 613 3.63 -37.46 -22.77
C ARG A 613 3.17 -38.32 -21.60
N GLY A 614 4.07 -38.66 -20.67
CA GLY A 614 3.74 -39.38 -19.44
C GLY A 614 2.66 -38.66 -18.63
N ILE A 615 2.85 -37.36 -18.37
CA ILE A 615 1.86 -36.54 -17.65
C ILE A 615 0.50 -36.57 -18.36
N ARG A 616 0.47 -36.46 -19.69
CA ARG A 616 -0.76 -36.50 -20.49
C ARG A 616 -1.50 -37.83 -20.34
N GLU A 617 -0.77 -38.95 -20.42
CA GLU A 617 -1.35 -40.29 -20.35
C GLU A 617 -1.97 -40.59 -18.97
N GLU A 618 -1.24 -40.23 -17.91
CA GLU A 618 -1.70 -40.40 -16.52
C GLU A 618 -2.91 -39.52 -16.19
N ASN A 619 -2.97 -38.32 -16.78
CA ASN A 619 -3.99 -37.32 -16.48
C ASN A 619 -5.07 -37.16 -17.57
N LYS A 620 -5.20 -38.12 -18.48
CA LYS A 620 -6.10 -38.07 -19.67
C LYS A 620 -7.57 -37.71 -19.39
N ARG A 621 -8.05 -37.92 -18.16
CA ARG A 621 -9.43 -37.60 -17.75
C ARG A 621 -9.61 -36.13 -17.35
N LYS A 622 -8.52 -35.39 -17.08
CA LYS A 622 -8.51 -33.98 -16.65
C LYS A 622 -8.50 -33.06 -17.87
N ARG A 623 -9.65 -32.89 -18.54
CA ARG A 623 -9.77 -32.15 -19.82
C ARG A 623 -9.10 -30.77 -19.81
N ARG A 624 -9.33 -29.98 -18.76
CA ARG A 624 -8.72 -28.63 -18.61
C ARG A 624 -7.20 -28.65 -18.45
N LEU A 625 -6.63 -29.69 -17.82
CA LEU A 625 -5.18 -29.86 -17.75
C LEU A 625 -4.61 -30.21 -19.13
N ILE A 626 -5.25 -31.11 -19.88
CA ILE A 626 -4.82 -31.47 -21.24
C ILE A 626 -4.80 -30.24 -22.16
N GLU A 627 -5.82 -29.38 -22.09
CA GLU A 627 -5.87 -28.13 -22.84
C GLU A 627 -4.69 -27.18 -22.55
N ILE A 628 -4.23 -27.15 -21.29
CA ILE A 628 -3.05 -26.35 -20.85
C ILE A 628 -1.74 -27.04 -21.29
N LEU A 629 -1.66 -28.36 -21.23
CA LEU A 629 -0.48 -29.09 -21.72
C LEU A 629 -0.34 -28.98 -23.24
N ASP A 630 -1.43 -28.77 -23.98
CA ASP A 630 -1.42 -28.52 -25.42
C ASP A 630 -0.82 -27.16 -25.80
N THR A 631 -0.93 -26.14 -24.93
CA THR A 631 -0.27 -24.86 -25.18
C THR A 631 1.24 -24.91 -24.97
N LEU A 632 1.75 -25.82 -24.13
CA LEU A 632 3.21 -26.02 -23.95
C LEU A 632 3.90 -26.66 -25.17
N GLY A 633 3.13 -27.38 -26.00
CA GLY A 633 3.63 -28.08 -27.18
C GLY A 633 3.64 -27.27 -28.48
N LYS A 634 3.07 -26.06 -28.52
CA LYS A 634 2.96 -25.24 -29.74
C LYS A 634 3.68 -23.90 -29.58
N ASP A 635 4.73 -23.68 -30.38
CA ASP A 635 5.53 -22.45 -30.32
C ASP A 635 4.86 -21.26 -31.04
N ARG A 636 3.88 -21.47 -31.93
CA ARG A 636 3.13 -20.39 -32.63
C ARG A 636 1.61 -20.61 -32.51
N ILE A 637 0.84 -19.52 -32.51
CA ILE A 637 -0.63 -19.58 -32.48
C ILE A 637 -1.16 -20.01 -33.85
N MET A 638 -0.58 -19.49 -34.92
CA MET A 638 -0.78 -19.96 -36.29
C MET A 638 0.46 -20.72 -36.78
N GLU A 639 0.26 -21.94 -37.25
CA GLU A 639 1.27 -22.65 -38.03
C GLU A 639 1.25 -22.06 -39.45
N GLY A 640 2.40 -21.57 -39.90
CA GLY A 640 2.55 -20.88 -41.19
C GLY A 640 2.44 -21.81 -42.39
#